data_AF-A0A3A9FE97-F1
#
_entry.id   AF-A0A3A9FE97-F1
#
_cell.length_a   1.000
_cell.length_b   1.000
_cell.length_c   1.000
_cell.angle_alpha   90.00
_cell.angle_beta   90.00
_cell.angle_gamma   90.00
#
_symmetry.space_group_name_H-M   'P 1'
#
loop_
_entity.id
_entity.type
_entity.pdbx_description
1 polymer ?
#
loop_
_entity_poly.entity_id
_entity_poly.type
_entity_poly.pdbx_seq_one_letter_code
_entity_poly.pdbx_strand_id
1 'polypeptide(L)'
;MITNKYISRIVVILMTVATVICLCAMAFSDQLASATGGVGVVMQYESKLFDTDKILEVNIEIDEDDWQELLDNAISEMYYRCDVVINGTKVSNVGIRPKGNTSLTAIATDPNTDRYSLKIEFDQYVEGQTCFGLDKLILNNNYADATNMKEAIVYDMYRFLDVDASLYNYAKVSVNGEYWGVYLALEAVEDSFLMRNYGTGNGALYKPESMGMGGDRKEEDGGPGRGAMFPGGQMPAMSGMPGVPSGEMAEGMPNKVAGETPEETENEGSNTGTAEHQMPDTDGNMPDFFSNNMPDMGGAFSSRSGGADLNYSNDDLDSYTTIWEGAVTKTGDKEHKKVVKALKHVSEGTELKSYLDIDNILKYMAVHTFVVNQDSLTGNMAHNYYLYESNGCLNILPWDYNLAFGGMGMGGNNGSDVVNHPIDTPFSGTKFFDSLLENETYLAQYHSYLQQLVEEYVSGGIFDEMYQRIGEQIGSLVETDPTAFYSYEEYQTGAAMLYDTVVLRAESIQGQLEGTVPATTEGQRENSSALVDASSINVEVMGTMNMGGMGGKPFEFTGFGEGSETQDNQVSESESESVSESESGKESETESSSGKFRREFPEGFDPSGFGPGASDLGSTSNTAQTANLIMYAVCLLTILGGILFAAFYRRRSKYVK
;
A
#
# COMPACT_ATOMS: atom_id res chain seq x y z
N MET A 1 40.41 -59.38 -11.10
CA MET A 1 39.08 -58.75 -11.26
C MET A 1 38.04 -59.63 -10.58
N ILE A 2 37.14 -59.07 -9.77
CA ILE A 2 35.95 -59.79 -9.27
C ILE A 2 34.73 -58.92 -9.57
N THR A 3 34.14 -59.13 -10.75
CA THR A 3 32.86 -58.55 -11.13
C THR A 3 31.75 -59.33 -10.43
N ASN A 4 31.11 -58.72 -9.42
CA ASN A 4 29.90 -59.29 -8.85
C ASN A 4 28.80 -59.27 -9.92
N LYS A 5 28.38 -60.46 -10.37
CA LYS A 5 27.43 -60.69 -11.47
C LYS A 5 26.06 -60.01 -11.27
N TYR A 6 25.75 -59.55 -10.07
CA TYR A 6 24.50 -58.90 -9.69
C TYR A 6 24.63 -57.39 -9.50
N ILE A 7 25.83 -56.80 -9.51
CA ILE A 7 26.01 -55.38 -9.15
C ILE A 7 25.31 -54.44 -10.15
N SER A 8 25.37 -54.74 -11.45
CA SER A 8 24.61 -54.02 -12.48
C SER A 8 23.10 -54.16 -12.31
N ARG A 9 22.62 -55.30 -11.78
CA ARG A 9 21.18 -55.49 -11.49
C ARG A 9 20.75 -54.67 -10.27
N ILE A 10 21.60 -54.56 -9.25
CA ILE A 10 21.33 -53.73 -8.06
C ILE A 10 21.31 -52.25 -8.45
N VAL A 11 22.25 -51.79 -9.28
CA VAL A 11 22.25 -50.40 -9.80
C VAL A 11 21.02 -50.14 -10.67
N VAL A 12 20.64 -51.07 -11.56
CA VAL A 12 19.40 -50.94 -12.35
C VAL A 12 18.17 -50.91 -11.45
N ILE A 13 18.07 -51.78 -10.42
CA ILE A 13 16.92 -51.76 -9.48
C ILE A 13 16.86 -50.43 -8.71
N LEU A 14 17.99 -49.91 -8.23
CA LEU A 14 18.02 -48.61 -7.54
C LEU A 14 17.67 -47.44 -8.48
N MET A 15 18.17 -47.45 -9.71
CA MET A 15 17.77 -46.50 -10.76
C MET A 15 16.26 -46.58 -11.02
N THR A 16 15.72 -47.78 -11.28
CA THR A 16 14.29 -47.98 -11.53
C THR A 16 13.44 -47.58 -10.33
N VAL A 17 13.85 -47.87 -9.09
CA VAL A 17 13.14 -47.42 -7.89
C VAL A 17 13.18 -45.90 -7.77
N ALA A 18 14.32 -45.25 -8.01
CA ALA A 18 14.40 -43.79 -8.02
C ALA A 18 13.52 -43.17 -9.13
N THR A 19 13.57 -43.70 -10.36
CA THR A 19 12.71 -43.25 -11.46
C THR A 19 11.23 -43.49 -11.17
N VAL A 20 10.86 -44.60 -10.53
CA VAL A 20 9.47 -44.86 -10.10
C VAL A 20 9.04 -43.90 -8.99
N ILE A 21 9.91 -43.58 -8.03
CA ILE A 21 9.63 -42.56 -7.00
C ILE A 21 9.44 -41.19 -7.64
N CYS A 22 10.30 -40.77 -8.60
CA CYS A 22 10.11 -39.53 -9.34
C CYS A 22 8.82 -39.54 -10.19
N LEU A 23 8.51 -40.65 -10.87
CA LEU A 23 7.27 -40.80 -11.64
C LEU A 23 6.03 -40.76 -10.73
N CYS A 24 6.09 -41.32 -9.52
CA CYS A 24 5.01 -41.19 -8.53
C CYS A 24 4.93 -39.77 -7.98
N ALA A 25 6.04 -39.10 -7.70
CA ALA A 25 6.05 -37.70 -7.25
C ALA A 25 5.47 -36.75 -8.31
N MET A 26 5.69 -37.02 -9.60
CA MET A 26 5.07 -36.27 -10.70
C MET A 26 3.61 -36.69 -10.96
N ALA A 27 3.24 -37.97 -10.79
CA ALA A 27 1.87 -38.45 -11.00
C ALA A 27 0.91 -38.14 -9.83
N PHE A 28 1.47 -37.77 -8.67
CA PHE A 28 0.75 -37.38 -7.47
C PHE A 28 1.20 -35.99 -6.97
N SER A 29 1.78 -35.14 -7.82
CA SER A 29 2.27 -33.80 -7.46
C SER A 29 1.20 -33.00 -6.73
N ASP A 30 0.01 -32.97 -7.31
CA ASP A 30 -1.11 -32.17 -6.85
C ASP A 30 -1.62 -32.70 -5.50
N GLN A 31 -1.69 -34.02 -5.36
CA GLN A 31 -2.06 -34.68 -4.10
C GLN A 31 -0.99 -34.51 -3.02
N LEU A 32 0.29 -34.42 -3.39
CA LEU A 32 1.38 -34.15 -2.45
C LEU A 32 1.34 -32.70 -1.98
N ALA A 33 1.19 -31.74 -2.90
CA ALA A 33 1.05 -30.31 -2.61
C ALA A 33 -0.20 -30.01 -1.75
N SER A 34 -1.35 -30.64 -2.07
CA SER A 34 -2.55 -30.55 -1.21
C SER A 34 -2.35 -31.22 0.15
N ALA A 35 -1.63 -32.35 0.23
CA ALA A 35 -1.35 -33.02 1.51
C ALA A 35 -0.30 -32.31 2.37
N THR A 36 0.55 -31.46 1.77
CA THR A 36 1.46 -30.54 2.48
C THR A 36 0.93 -29.10 2.51
N GLY A 37 -0.35 -28.88 2.19
CA GLY A 37 -1.04 -27.59 2.32
C GLY A 37 -0.40 -26.41 1.57
N GLY A 38 0.44 -26.64 0.56
CA GLY A 38 1.20 -25.57 -0.09
C GLY A 38 2.18 -24.82 0.83
N VAL A 39 2.73 -25.46 1.88
CA VAL A 39 3.69 -24.81 2.80
C VAL A 39 4.82 -24.11 2.02
N GLY A 40 4.94 -22.80 2.28
CA GLY A 40 5.90 -21.90 1.68
C GLY A 40 7.37 -22.32 1.79
N VAL A 41 8.18 -21.86 0.84
CA VAL A 41 9.62 -22.13 0.78
C VAL A 41 10.38 -20.99 1.43
N VAL A 42 11.25 -21.28 2.40
CA VAL A 42 12.17 -20.26 2.94
C VAL A 42 13.19 -19.86 1.87
N MET A 43 13.08 -18.63 1.40
CA MET A 43 13.87 -18.03 0.34
C MET A 43 15.10 -17.31 0.91
N GLN A 44 16.19 -17.24 0.15
CA GLN A 44 17.42 -16.60 0.66
C GLN A 44 17.27 -15.08 0.76
N TYR A 45 16.45 -14.47 -0.11
CA TYR A 45 16.23 -13.03 -0.15
C TYR A 45 15.61 -12.46 1.13
N GLU A 46 14.79 -13.22 1.87
CA GLU A 46 14.20 -12.79 3.15
C GLU A 46 15.29 -12.24 4.09
N SER A 47 16.32 -13.07 4.34
CA SER A 47 17.48 -12.75 5.19
C SER A 47 18.59 -11.94 4.50
N LYS A 48 18.44 -11.57 3.23
CA LYS A 48 19.47 -10.87 2.43
C LYS A 48 19.06 -9.47 2.01
N LEU A 49 17.76 -9.25 1.84
CA LEU A 49 17.16 -8.02 1.35
C LEU A 49 16.16 -7.44 2.37
N PHE A 50 15.49 -8.27 3.18
CA PHE A 50 14.42 -7.84 4.10
C PHE A 50 14.73 -8.12 5.58
N ASP A 51 16.03 -8.18 5.91
CA ASP A 51 16.54 -8.03 7.26
C ASP A 51 16.55 -6.55 7.64
N THR A 52 15.51 -6.10 8.33
CA THR A 52 15.27 -4.69 8.67
C THR A 52 16.15 -4.15 9.79
N ASP A 53 17.11 -4.91 10.30
CA ASP A 53 18.21 -4.37 11.12
C ASP A 53 19.12 -3.43 10.32
N LYS A 54 19.16 -3.55 8.98
CA LYS A 54 20.00 -2.72 8.10
C LYS A 54 19.30 -2.42 6.77
N ILE A 55 19.38 -1.16 6.39
CA ILE A 55 19.01 -0.69 5.05
C ILE A 55 19.87 -1.37 3.96
N LEU A 56 19.33 -1.38 2.74
CA LEU A 56 20.03 -1.83 1.54
C LEU A 56 20.90 -0.73 0.95
N GLU A 57 22.08 -1.11 0.44
CA GLU A 57 22.84 -0.31 -0.52
C GLU A 57 22.52 -0.83 -1.92
N VAL A 58 21.83 -0.03 -2.74
CA VAL A 58 21.41 -0.38 -4.11
C VAL A 58 22.05 0.59 -5.10
N ASN A 59 23.06 0.15 -5.85
CA ASN A 59 23.65 0.93 -6.93
C ASN A 59 23.23 0.39 -8.29
N ILE A 60 22.53 1.21 -9.08
CA ILE A 60 22.13 0.95 -10.46
C ILE A 60 23.30 1.37 -11.36
N GLU A 61 23.77 0.48 -12.23
CA GLU A 61 24.82 0.72 -13.23
C GLU A 61 24.20 0.65 -14.63
N ILE A 62 23.98 1.80 -15.25
CA ILE A 62 23.22 2.00 -16.50
C ILE A 62 23.93 3.02 -17.40
N ASP A 63 23.69 3.00 -18.71
CA ASP A 63 24.19 4.05 -19.59
C ASP A 63 23.51 5.40 -19.27
N GLU A 64 24.23 6.52 -19.47
CA GLU A 64 23.72 7.86 -19.17
C GLU A 64 22.59 8.25 -20.15
N ASP A 65 22.70 7.85 -21.42
CA ASP A 65 21.64 8.06 -22.42
C ASP A 65 20.41 7.19 -22.12
N ASP A 66 20.60 5.90 -21.75
CA ASP A 66 19.51 4.98 -21.37
C ASP A 66 18.77 5.45 -20.11
N TRP A 67 19.48 6.02 -19.12
CA TRP A 67 18.85 6.57 -17.90
C TRP A 67 18.05 7.84 -18.20
N GLN A 68 18.54 8.74 -19.07
CA GLN A 68 17.75 9.90 -19.46
C GLN A 68 16.52 9.50 -20.29
N GLU A 69 16.64 8.53 -21.21
CA GLU A 69 15.48 8.05 -21.97
C GLU A 69 14.43 7.37 -21.06
N LEU A 70 14.87 6.70 -19.98
CA LEU A 70 14.01 6.13 -18.94
C LEU A 70 13.19 7.19 -18.19
N LEU A 71 13.80 8.34 -17.84
CA LEU A 71 13.11 9.45 -17.19
C LEU A 71 12.18 10.19 -18.16
N ASP A 72 12.69 10.57 -19.35
CA ASP A 72 11.96 11.29 -20.39
C ASP A 72 10.69 10.56 -20.86
N ASN A 73 10.71 9.21 -20.85
CA ASN A 73 9.61 8.37 -21.31
C ASN A 73 8.92 7.59 -20.17
N ALA A 74 9.03 8.03 -18.91
CA ALA A 74 8.62 7.23 -17.74
C ALA A 74 7.18 6.66 -17.80
N ILE A 75 6.22 7.42 -18.34
CA ILE A 75 4.81 7.01 -18.53
C ILE A 75 4.66 5.74 -19.41
N SER A 76 5.65 5.44 -20.25
CA SER A 76 5.63 4.27 -21.14
C SER A 76 5.85 2.93 -20.43
N GLU A 77 6.32 2.95 -19.18
CA GLU A 77 6.74 1.76 -18.40
C GLU A 77 7.72 0.82 -19.16
N MET A 78 8.51 1.33 -20.12
CA MET A 78 9.49 0.51 -20.85
C MET A 78 10.65 0.06 -19.96
N TYR A 79 11.07 -1.20 -20.12
CA TYR A 79 12.27 -1.74 -19.47
C TYR A 79 13.54 -1.36 -20.23
N TYR A 80 14.47 -0.76 -19.49
CA TYR A 80 15.86 -0.51 -19.90
C TYR A 80 16.79 -1.54 -19.26
N ARG A 81 17.97 -1.75 -19.85
CA ARG A 81 18.94 -2.73 -19.35
C ARG A 81 20.00 -2.06 -18.50
N CYS A 82 20.14 -2.54 -17.27
CA CYS A 82 21.22 -2.18 -16.38
C CYS A 82 21.87 -3.42 -15.76
N ASP A 83 22.94 -3.18 -15.03
CA ASP A 83 23.36 -4.05 -13.94
C ASP A 83 22.98 -3.38 -12.60
N VAL A 84 22.79 -4.16 -11.54
CA VAL A 84 22.51 -3.61 -10.20
C VAL A 84 23.39 -4.30 -9.16
N VAL A 85 23.98 -3.52 -8.26
CA VAL A 85 24.77 -3.98 -7.12
C VAL A 85 23.96 -3.78 -5.85
N ILE A 86 23.55 -4.87 -5.21
CA ILE A 86 22.77 -4.85 -3.95
C ILE A 86 23.62 -5.41 -2.83
N ASN A 87 23.89 -4.62 -1.78
CA ASN A 87 24.74 -4.99 -0.64
C ASN A 87 26.10 -5.57 -1.09
N GLY A 88 26.71 -4.95 -2.11
CA GLY A 88 27.97 -5.38 -2.74
C GLY A 88 27.87 -6.62 -3.65
N THR A 89 26.68 -7.20 -3.83
CA THR A 89 26.44 -8.34 -4.75
C THR A 89 25.93 -7.82 -6.09
N LYS A 90 26.74 -7.99 -7.14
CA LYS A 90 26.37 -7.56 -8.50
C LYS A 90 25.51 -8.61 -9.22
N VAL A 91 24.42 -8.14 -9.81
CA VAL A 91 23.48 -8.88 -10.67
C VAL A 91 23.42 -8.14 -12.02
N SER A 92 23.50 -8.85 -13.16
CA SER A 92 23.83 -8.24 -14.45
C SER A 92 22.87 -8.60 -15.59
N ASN A 93 22.57 -7.60 -16.43
CA ASN A 93 21.53 -7.61 -17.47
C ASN A 93 20.11 -7.76 -16.89
N VAL A 94 19.80 -6.97 -15.85
CA VAL A 94 18.44 -6.88 -15.29
C VAL A 94 17.61 -5.86 -16.07
N GLY A 95 16.29 -5.95 -15.95
CA GLY A 95 15.37 -4.89 -16.38
C GLY A 95 15.17 -3.85 -15.29
N ILE A 96 15.13 -2.57 -15.64
CA ILE A 96 14.64 -1.50 -14.78
C ILE A 96 13.63 -0.63 -15.51
N ARG A 97 12.55 -0.25 -14.83
CA ARG A 97 11.54 0.70 -15.33
C ARG A 97 10.93 1.55 -14.21
N PRO A 98 10.42 2.75 -14.49
CA PRO A 98 9.45 3.45 -13.65
C PRO A 98 8.20 2.60 -13.45
N LYS A 99 7.51 2.78 -12.31
CA LYS A 99 6.22 2.16 -11.99
C LYS A 99 5.21 3.16 -11.44
N GLY A 100 3.94 2.94 -11.72
CA GLY A 100 2.83 3.52 -10.96
C GLY A 100 1.62 3.86 -11.82
N ASN A 101 0.68 4.60 -11.23
CA ASN A 101 -0.51 5.08 -11.93
C ASN A 101 -0.64 6.60 -11.71
N THR A 102 -1.31 7.03 -10.63
CA THR A 102 -1.43 8.45 -10.26
C THR A 102 -0.09 9.10 -9.97
N SER A 103 0.79 8.45 -9.20
CA SER A 103 2.13 8.96 -8.84
C SER A 103 3.06 9.09 -10.05
N LEU A 104 3.11 8.06 -10.91
CA LEU A 104 3.87 8.09 -12.17
C LEU A 104 3.43 9.24 -13.08
N THR A 105 2.12 9.40 -13.26
CA THR A 105 1.53 10.47 -14.08
C THR A 105 1.78 11.86 -13.49
N ALA A 106 1.65 12.02 -12.17
CA ALA A 106 1.87 13.29 -11.50
C ALA A 106 3.32 13.76 -11.65
N ILE A 107 4.30 12.88 -11.35
CA ILE A 107 5.73 13.17 -11.44
C ILE A 107 6.12 13.52 -12.88
N ALA A 108 5.66 12.73 -13.87
CA ALA A 108 5.91 13.01 -15.30
C ALA A 108 5.22 14.29 -15.83
N THR A 109 4.46 15.02 -14.99
CA THR A 109 3.92 16.35 -15.31
C THR A 109 4.50 17.48 -14.45
N ASP A 110 5.34 17.17 -13.45
CA ASP A 110 6.00 18.17 -12.60
C ASP A 110 7.46 18.37 -13.05
N PRO A 111 7.82 19.50 -13.70
CA PRO A 111 9.16 19.75 -14.22
C PRO A 111 10.22 20.03 -13.13
N ASN A 112 9.90 19.77 -11.86
CA ASN A 112 10.79 19.97 -10.71
C ASN A 112 11.23 18.64 -10.05
N THR A 113 10.76 17.47 -10.50
CA THR A 113 11.15 16.17 -9.90
C THR A 113 11.07 14.99 -10.87
N ASP A 114 12.15 14.23 -10.94
CA ASP A 114 12.27 12.96 -11.68
C ASP A 114 12.24 11.74 -10.74
N ARG A 115 11.72 11.91 -9.52
CA ARG A 115 11.78 10.90 -8.43
C ARG A 115 10.74 9.78 -8.60
N TYR A 116 10.77 9.05 -9.71
CA TYR A 116 9.85 7.94 -9.97
C TYR A 116 10.06 6.77 -8.99
N SER A 117 8.97 6.06 -8.65
CA SER A 117 9.09 4.70 -8.11
C SER A 117 9.61 3.77 -9.20
N LEU A 118 10.43 2.77 -8.86
CA LEU A 118 11.08 1.88 -9.82
C LEU A 118 10.70 0.40 -9.58
N LYS A 119 10.56 -0.38 -10.67
CA LYS A 119 10.50 -1.86 -10.67
C LYS A 119 11.79 -2.38 -11.30
N ILE A 120 12.52 -3.22 -10.57
CA ILE A 120 13.69 -3.97 -11.06
C ILE A 120 13.27 -5.43 -11.25
N GLU A 121 13.49 -5.98 -12.45
CA GLU A 121 13.09 -7.33 -12.84
C GLU A 121 14.33 -8.13 -13.24
N PHE A 122 14.70 -9.13 -12.42
CA PHE A 122 16.00 -9.78 -12.51
C PHE A 122 16.14 -10.71 -13.72
N ASP A 123 15.05 -11.29 -14.22
CA ASP A 123 15.04 -12.20 -15.37
C ASP A 123 14.61 -11.58 -16.71
N GLN A 124 14.25 -10.29 -16.75
CA GLN A 124 13.77 -9.57 -17.94
C GLN A 124 14.61 -9.78 -19.22
N TYR A 125 15.92 -9.97 -19.10
CA TYR A 125 16.80 -10.31 -20.22
C TYR A 125 17.58 -11.61 -20.03
N VAL A 126 17.37 -12.34 -18.93
CA VAL A 126 18.08 -13.58 -18.57
C VAL A 126 17.11 -14.52 -17.83
N GLU A 127 16.38 -15.34 -18.60
CA GLU A 127 15.39 -16.31 -18.13
C GLU A 127 15.79 -17.03 -16.82
N GLY A 128 15.02 -16.83 -15.74
CA GLY A 128 15.24 -17.45 -14.43
C GLY A 128 16.39 -16.87 -13.59
N GLN A 129 16.95 -15.71 -13.95
CA GLN A 129 17.87 -14.96 -13.08
C GLN A 129 17.10 -14.35 -11.89
N THR A 130 17.66 -14.45 -10.68
CA THR A 130 17.05 -13.93 -9.45
C THR A 130 18.10 -13.31 -8.53
N CYS A 131 17.69 -12.34 -7.71
CA CYS A 131 18.51 -11.83 -6.61
C CYS A 131 18.20 -12.64 -5.33
N PHE A 132 19.05 -13.63 -5.01
CA PHE A 132 18.85 -14.54 -3.88
C PHE A 132 17.50 -15.29 -3.89
N GLY A 133 16.92 -15.51 -5.08
CA GLY A 133 15.59 -16.11 -5.27
C GLY A 133 14.44 -15.12 -5.44
N LEU A 134 14.67 -13.81 -5.26
CA LEU A 134 13.71 -12.76 -5.60
C LEU A 134 13.73 -12.56 -7.13
N ASP A 135 12.56 -12.56 -7.75
CA ASP A 135 12.35 -12.28 -9.18
C ASP A 135 12.33 -10.77 -9.47
N LYS A 136 11.67 -9.99 -8.60
CA LYS A 136 11.47 -8.54 -8.78
C LYS A 136 11.59 -7.77 -7.47
N LEU A 137 12.34 -6.67 -7.52
CA LEU A 137 12.48 -5.73 -6.41
C LEU A 137 11.79 -4.41 -6.76
N ILE A 138 10.94 -3.94 -5.86
CA ILE A 138 10.23 -2.67 -6.00
C ILE A 138 10.95 -1.63 -5.15
N LEU A 139 11.09 -0.41 -5.66
CA LEU A 139 11.62 0.75 -4.95
C LEU A 139 10.56 1.85 -4.97
N ASN A 140 9.77 1.95 -3.91
CA ASN A 140 8.77 2.99 -3.72
C ASN A 140 9.42 4.31 -3.32
N ASN A 141 9.01 5.39 -3.98
CA ASN A 141 9.54 6.76 -3.82
C ASN A 141 8.91 7.54 -2.65
N ASN A 142 7.92 6.94 -1.97
CA ASN A 142 7.09 7.55 -0.92
C ASN A 142 6.32 8.81 -1.37
N TYR A 143 5.81 8.81 -2.60
CA TYR A 143 4.97 9.90 -3.11
C TYR A 143 3.75 10.15 -2.19
N ALA A 144 3.49 11.42 -1.88
CA ALA A 144 2.44 11.88 -0.96
C ALA A 144 2.52 11.37 0.50
N ASP A 145 3.66 10.78 0.92
CA ASP A 145 3.96 10.50 2.32
C ASP A 145 5.10 11.41 2.82
N ALA A 146 4.78 12.42 3.62
CA ALA A 146 5.79 13.28 4.24
C ALA A 146 6.61 12.53 5.29
N THR A 147 6.03 11.50 5.90
CA THR A 147 6.61 10.76 7.03
C THR A 147 7.72 9.80 6.59
N ASN A 148 7.72 9.37 5.32
CA ASN A 148 8.50 8.24 4.79
C ASN A 148 8.33 6.91 5.56
N MET A 149 7.33 6.81 6.43
CA MET A 149 7.16 5.73 7.42
C MET A 149 5.84 4.97 7.29
N LYS A 150 4.78 5.56 6.71
CA LYS A 150 3.41 4.99 6.72
C LYS A 150 3.40 3.54 6.22
N GLU A 151 3.89 3.33 4.99
CA GLU A 151 3.86 2.03 4.34
C GLU A 151 4.75 0.99 5.03
N ALA A 152 5.91 1.42 5.58
CA ALA A 152 6.76 0.54 6.37
C ALA A 152 6.06 0.05 7.64
N ILE A 153 5.42 0.96 8.41
CA ILE A 153 4.63 0.65 9.61
C ILE A 153 3.51 -0.35 9.28
N VAL A 154 2.84 -0.18 8.14
CA VAL A 154 1.80 -1.13 7.73
C VAL A 154 2.36 -2.52 7.45
N TYR A 155 3.47 -2.66 6.71
CA TYR A 155 4.05 -3.98 6.43
C TYR A 155 4.67 -4.65 7.68
N ASP A 156 5.15 -3.88 8.67
CA ASP A 156 5.60 -4.47 9.95
C ASP A 156 4.42 -4.92 10.83
N MET A 157 3.28 -4.21 10.82
CA MET A 157 2.02 -4.70 11.43
C MET A 157 1.51 -5.99 10.75
N TYR A 158 1.55 -6.08 9.42
CA TYR A 158 1.21 -7.31 8.70
C TYR A 158 2.17 -8.47 9.04
N ARG A 159 3.48 -8.19 9.13
CA ARG A 159 4.50 -9.15 9.55
C ARG A 159 4.31 -9.60 11.02
N PHE A 160 3.93 -8.69 11.91
CA PHE A 160 3.68 -8.98 13.32
C PHE A 160 2.50 -9.95 13.49
N LEU A 161 1.41 -9.77 12.74
CA LEU A 161 0.26 -10.68 12.76
C LEU A 161 0.44 -11.96 11.93
N ASP A 162 1.61 -12.20 11.29
CA ASP A 162 1.85 -13.35 10.41
C ASP A 162 0.82 -13.41 9.26
N VAL A 163 0.82 -12.35 8.43
CA VAL A 163 -0.01 -12.18 7.22
C VAL A 163 0.81 -12.40 5.95
N ASP A 164 0.19 -12.99 4.92
CA ASP A 164 0.69 -13.08 3.54
C ASP A 164 0.83 -11.67 2.91
N ALA A 165 1.88 -10.95 3.29
CA ALA A 165 2.18 -9.58 2.86
C ALA A 165 3.61 -9.45 2.33
N SER A 166 3.86 -8.45 1.49
CA SER A 166 5.20 -8.15 0.96
C SER A 166 6.18 -7.86 2.10
N LEU A 167 7.37 -8.46 2.01
CA LEU A 167 8.49 -8.07 2.84
C LEU A 167 9.03 -6.68 2.43
N TYR A 168 9.49 -5.91 3.42
CA TYR A 168 9.95 -4.52 3.24
C TYR A 168 11.35 -4.29 3.84
N ASN A 169 12.06 -3.28 3.33
CA ASN A 169 13.25 -2.68 3.93
C ASN A 169 13.46 -1.26 3.35
N TYR A 170 14.29 -0.41 3.95
CA TYR A 170 14.72 0.83 3.28
C TYR A 170 15.93 0.57 2.38
N ALA A 171 16.03 1.32 1.28
CA ALA A 171 17.16 1.29 0.37
C ALA A 171 17.75 2.69 0.19
N LYS A 172 19.07 2.79 0.39
CA LYS A 172 19.87 3.88 -0.14
C LYS A 172 20.12 3.59 -1.62
N VAL A 173 19.46 4.32 -2.50
CA VAL A 173 19.55 4.17 -3.95
C VAL A 173 20.62 5.10 -4.52
N SER A 174 21.46 4.53 -5.37
CA SER A 174 22.48 5.22 -6.16
C SER A 174 22.34 4.89 -7.64
N VAL A 175 22.71 5.83 -8.50
CA VAL A 175 22.80 5.64 -9.96
C VAL A 175 24.23 5.99 -10.38
N ASN A 176 24.90 5.07 -11.06
CA ASN A 176 26.30 5.18 -11.51
C ASN A 176 27.31 5.60 -10.42
N GLY A 177 27.00 5.28 -9.15
CA GLY A 177 27.82 5.60 -7.97
C GLY A 177 27.48 6.92 -7.28
N GLU A 178 26.61 7.77 -7.84
CA GLU A 178 26.12 8.99 -7.20
C GLU A 178 24.85 8.68 -6.38
N TYR A 179 24.57 9.44 -5.32
CA TYR A 179 23.40 9.20 -4.44
C TYR A 179 22.14 9.80 -5.07
N TRP A 180 21.12 8.96 -5.27
CA TRP A 180 19.85 9.34 -5.90
C TRP A 180 18.78 9.65 -4.84
N GLY A 181 18.67 8.82 -3.81
CA GLY A 181 17.75 9.07 -2.69
C GLY A 181 17.49 7.84 -1.81
N VAL A 182 16.66 8.02 -0.78
CA VAL A 182 16.16 6.94 0.08
C VAL A 182 14.78 6.48 -0.38
N TYR A 183 14.61 5.17 -0.57
CA TYR A 183 13.41 4.54 -1.10
C TYR A 183 12.94 3.44 -0.15
N LEU A 184 11.64 3.13 -0.15
CA LEU A 184 11.13 1.93 0.50
C LEU A 184 11.22 0.76 -0.48
N ALA A 185 12.06 -0.22 -0.17
CA ALA A 185 12.24 -1.43 -0.96
C ALA A 185 11.19 -2.48 -0.55
N LEU A 186 10.45 -3.02 -1.53
CA LEU A 186 9.41 -4.03 -1.31
C LEU A 186 9.64 -5.27 -2.18
N GLU A 187 9.29 -6.42 -1.64
CA GLU A 187 9.02 -7.65 -2.39
C GLU A 187 7.83 -7.44 -3.33
N ALA A 188 7.99 -7.73 -4.62
CA ALA A 188 6.86 -7.73 -5.55
C ALA A 188 5.92 -8.92 -5.27
N VAL A 189 4.61 -8.69 -5.28
CA VAL A 189 3.60 -9.76 -5.24
C VAL A 189 3.51 -10.41 -6.63
N GLU A 190 4.56 -11.13 -7.01
CA GLU A 190 4.68 -11.92 -8.25
C GLU A 190 5.21 -13.34 -7.91
N ASP A 191 5.97 -14.00 -8.80
CA ASP A 191 6.20 -15.46 -8.73
C ASP A 191 7.10 -15.87 -7.53
N SER A 192 8.02 -15.00 -7.08
CA SER A 192 8.83 -15.28 -5.88
C SER A 192 8.03 -15.19 -4.57
N PHE A 193 7.15 -14.20 -4.43
CA PHE A 193 6.20 -14.08 -3.32
C PHE A 193 5.30 -15.32 -3.23
N LEU A 194 4.77 -15.78 -4.38
CA LEU A 194 3.94 -16.99 -4.43
C LEU A 194 4.74 -18.23 -3.99
N MET A 195 6.03 -18.32 -4.34
CA MET A 195 6.92 -19.39 -3.86
C MET A 195 7.20 -19.30 -2.35
N ARG A 196 7.38 -18.08 -1.81
CA ARG A 196 7.65 -17.86 -0.38
C ARG A 196 6.48 -18.26 0.50
N ASN A 197 5.25 -17.88 0.13
CA ASN A 197 4.06 -18.11 0.96
C ASN A 197 3.37 -19.45 0.63
N TYR A 198 3.23 -19.80 -0.67
CA TYR A 198 2.41 -20.93 -1.15
C TYR A 198 3.21 -22.04 -1.87
N GLY A 199 4.53 -21.90 -1.94
CA GLY A 199 5.42 -22.88 -2.59
C GLY A 199 5.12 -23.07 -4.07
N THR A 200 5.25 -24.31 -4.56
CA THR A 200 4.96 -24.65 -5.97
C THR A 200 3.45 -24.85 -6.24
N GLY A 201 2.60 -24.02 -5.64
CA GLY A 201 1.15 -24.08 -5.80
C GLY A 201 0.68 -23.47 -7.11
N ASN A 202 -0.20 -24.17 -7.84
CA ASN A 202 -0.84 -23.64 -9.08
C ASN A 202 -2.01 -22.70 -8.75
N GLY A 203 -1.78 -21.72 -7.88
CA GLY A 203 -2.75 -20.68 -7.55
C GLY A 203 -2.83 -19.61 -8.63
N ALA A 204 -3.98 -18.96 -8.73
CA ALA A 204 -4.20 -17.83 -9.62
C ALA A 204 -4.07 -16.51 -8.83
N LEU A 205 -3.28 -15.58 -9.35
CA LEU A 205 -3.06 -14.25 -8.79
C LEU A 205 -3.56 -13.17 -9.75
N TYR A 206 -4.29 -12.19 -9.21
CA TYR A 206 -4.86 -11.05 -9.90
C TYR A 206 -4.55 -9.76 -9.14
N LYS A 207 -4.31 -8.65 -9.85
CA LYS A 207 -4.23 -7.29 -9.31
C LYS A 207 -5.32 -6.42 -9.97
N PRO A 208 -6.54 -6.36 -9.40
CA PRO A 208 -7.64 -5.63 -10.03
C PRO A 208 -7.39 -4.11 -10.00
N GLU A 209 -7.40 -3.48 -11.18
CA GLU A 209 -7.11 -2.05 -11.37
C GLU A 209 -8.28 -1.38 -12.08
N SER A 210 -9.15 -0.69 -11.35
CA SER A 210 -10.32 0.02 -11.92
C SER A 210 -9.93 1.22 -12.80
N MET A 211 -8.69 1.70 -12.66
CA MET A 211 -8.09 2.80 -13.41
C MET A 211 -7.21 2.22 -14.52
N GLY A 212 -7.80 2.03 -15.71
CA GLY A 212 -7.25 1.27 -16.85
C GLY A 212 -6.01 1.84 -17.56
N MET A 213 -4.95 2.16 -16.82
CA MET A 213 -3.63 2.58 -17.28
C MET A 213 -2.47 1.73 -16.74
N GLY A 214 -2.72 0.75 -15.86
CA GLY A 214 -1.68 -0.16 -15.34
C GLY A 214 -1.07 -1.07 -16.43
N GLY A 215 0.25 -1.00 -16.62
CA GLY A 215 0.95 -1.53 -17.80
C GLY A 215 1.48 -2.96 -17.75
N ASP A 216 1.24 -3.75 -16.69
CA ASP A 216 1.86 -5.08 -16.46
C ASP A 216 1.30 -6.23 -17.37
N ARG A 217 1.12 -5.98 -18.67
CA ARG A 217 0.76 -7.00 -19.67
C ARG A 217 2.00 -7.82 -20.07
N LYS A 218 2.08 -9.07 -19.61
CA LYS A 218 3.09 -10.04 -20.06
C LYS A 218 2.96 -10.28 -21.58
N GLU A 219 3.98 -9.92 -22.36
CA GLU A 219 4.02 -10.14 -23.82
C GLU A 219 4.18 -11.63 -24.14
N GLU A 220 3.14 -12.29 -24.67
CA GLU A 220 3.28 -13.59 -25.31
C GLU A 220 3.52 -13.47 -26.83
N ASP A 221 4.73 -13.87 -27.23
CA ASP A 221 5.12 -14.38 -28.55
C ASP A 221 4.84 -13.51 -29.81
N GLY A 222 5.78 -12.60 -30.10
CA GLY A 222 6.37 -12.56 -31.45
C GLY A 222 5.51 -12.01 -32.60
N GLY A 223 4.75 -10.92 -32.39
CA GLY A 223 4.07 -10.18 -33.47
C GLY A 223 4.26 -8.67 -33.36
N PRO A 224 4.35 -7.91 -34.48
CA PRO A 224 4.46 -6.46 -34.43
C PRO A 224 3.14 -5.84 -33.94
N GLY A 225 3.09 -5.52 -32.64
CA GLY A 225 1.94 -4.91 -31.99
C GLY A 225 1.49 -3.63 -32.69
N ARG A 226 0.21 -3.57 -33.09
CA ARG A 226 -0.42 -2.32 -33.52
C ARG A 226 -0.72 -1.47 -32.29
N GLY A 227 0.27 -0.70 -31.84
CA GLY A 227 0.03 0.39 -30.90
C GLY A 227 -1.06 1.33 -31.43
N ALA A 228 -1.86 1.89 -30.53
CA ALA A 228 -2.86 2.90 -30.85
C ALA A 228 -2.17 4.22 -31.22
N MET A 229 -1.71 4.29 -32.48
CA MET A 229 -0.84 5.34 -32.98
C MET A 229 -1.57 6.68 -33.08
N PHE A 230 -1.53 7.49 -32.01
CA PHE A 230 -1.86 8.90 -32.05
C PHE A 230 -0.95 9.60 -33.09
N PRO A 231 -1.47 10.13 -34.20
CA PRO A 231 -0.62 10.69 -35.25
C PRO A 231 -0.04 12.04 -34.78
N GLY A 232 1.28 12.12 -34.62
CA GLY A 232 1.96 13.34 -34.19
C GLY A 232 1.66 14.53 -35.10
N GLY A 233 1.13 15.60 -34.52
CA GLY A 233 0.80 16.85 -35.21
C GLY A 233 1.58 18.02 -34.62
N GLN A 234 2.55 18.55 -35.36
CA GLN A 234 3.30 19.74 -34.94
C GLN A 234 2.38 20.97 -34.90
N MET A 235 2.30 21.64 -33.75
CA MET A 235 1.57 22.89 -33.55
C MET A 235 2.15 24.03 -34.41
N PRO A 236 1.42 24.58 -35.39
CA PRO A 236 1.87 25.74 -36.14
C PRO A 236 1.58 27.02 -35.34
N ALA A 237 2.58 27.89 -35.17
CA ALA A 237 2.40 29.16 -34.50
C ALA A 237 1.43 30.07 -35.27
N MET A 238 0.28 30.40 -34.67
CA MET A 238 -0.67 31.36 -35.28
C MET A 238 -0.11 32.79 -35.22
N SER A 239 0.45 33.25 -36.34
CA SER A 239 0.73 34.67 -36.57
C SER A 239 0.36 35.10 -37.99
N GLY A 240 -0.75 35.85 -38.13
CA GLY A 240 -1.02 36.60 -39.36
C GLY A 240 -2.50 36.83 -39.73
N MET A 241 -2.83 38.12 -39.92
CA MET A 241 -3.91 38.65 -40.78
C MET A 241 -5.39 38.53 -40.26
N PRO A 242 -6.36 39.32 -40.80
CA PRO A 242 -6.44 40.76 -40.48
C PRO A 242 -7.87 41.34 -40.28
N GLY A 243 -7.98 42.45 -39.52
CA GLY A 243 -8.92 43.55 -39.84
C GLY A 243 -10.40 43.43 -39.45
N VAL A 244 -10.74 43.87 -38.23
CA VAL A 244 -11.60 45.05 -37.91
C VAL A 244 -12.69 45.39 -38.97
N PRO A 245 -14.01 45.42 -38.61
CA PRO A 245 -14.49 46.36 -37.59
C PRO A 245 -15.58 45.89 -36.60
N SER A 246 -15.71 46.69 -35.54
CA SER A 246 -16.75 46.69 -34.50
C SER A 246 -18.10 47.25 -34.96
N GLY A 247 -19.22 46.81 -34.36
CA GLY A 247 -20.52 47.47 -34.54
C GLY A 247 -21.70 46.88 -33.76
N GLU A 248 -21.97 47.46 -32.58
CA GLU A 248 -23.29 47.69 -31.92
C GLU A 248 -24.34 46.57 -31.72
N MET A 249 -25.34 46.87 -30.89
CA MET A 249 -26.43 45.98 -30.46
C MET A 249 -27.64 46.04 -31.41
N ALA A 250 -28.39 44.94 -31.55
CA ALA A 250 -29.79 44.98 -31.98
C ALA A 250 -30.58 43.72 -31.52
N GLU A 251 -31.90 43.86 -31.37
CA GLU A 251 -32.82 42.81 -30.92
C GLU A 251 -33.30 41.89 -32.07
N GLY A 252 -33.64 40.64 -31.73
CA GLY A 252 -35.05 40.19 -31.82
C GLY A 252 -35.52 39.30 -32.98
N MET A 253 -36.55 38.50 -32.66
CA MET A 253 -37.50 37.78 -33.55
C MET A 253 -36.98 36.55 -34.35
N PRO A 254 -37.86 35.62 -34.86
CA PRO A 254 -39.25 35.30 -34.46
C PRO A 254 -39.61 33.77 -34.38
N ASN A 255 -40.25 33.37 -33.27
CA ASN A 255 -41.64 32.86 -33.17
C ASN A 255 -42.25 31.79 -34.15
N LYS A 256 -42.95 30.79 -33.57
CA LYS A 256 -44.14 30.02 -34.08
C LYS A 256 -43.89 28.91 -35.14
N VAL A 257 -44.68 27.82 -35.29
CA VAL A 257 -46.06 27.34 -34.89
C VAL A 257 -46.01 25.78 -34.74
N ALA A 258 -46.75 24.98 -33.93
CA ALA A 258 -47.62 25.10 -32.72
C ALA A 258 -47.22 23.96 -31.72
N GLY A 259 -48.01 23.05 -31.09
CA GLY A 259 -49.44 22.66 -31.02
C GLY A 259 -49.56 21.13 -30.73
N GLU A 260 -50.54 20.53 -30.02
CA GLU A 260 -51.78 20.98 -29.33
C GLU A 260 -52.06 20.07 -28.09
N THR A 261 -52.61 20.59 -26.99
CA THR A 261 -53.69 19.99 -26.15
C THR A 261 -54.15 20.99 -25.07
N PRO A 262 -55.39 20.92 -24.53
CA PRO A 262 -55.98 22.04 -23.79
C PRO A 262 -56.40 21.74 -22.33
N GLU A 263 -56.51 22.83 -21.53
CA GLU A 263 -57.55 23.13 -20.50
C GLU A 263 -57.78 22.10 -19.35
N GLU A 264 -58.18 22.43 -18.11
CA GLU A 264 -58.50 23.66 -17.33
C GLU A 264 -58.49 23.22 -15.83
N THR A 265 -58.75 23.98 -14.75
CA THR A 265 -59.29 25.34 -14.51
C THR A 265 -58.82 25.86 -13.13
N GLU A 266 -58.83 27.18 -12.94
CA GLU A 266 -59.12 27.93 -11.69
C GLU A 266 -58.27 27.76 -10.39
N ASN A 267 -58.39 28.65 -9.38
CA ASN A 267 -58.24 30.13 -9.34
C ASN A 267 -58.24 30.60 -7.85
N GLU A 268 -57.58 31.72 -7.55
CA GLU A 268 -57.61 32.51 -6.28
C GLU A 268 -57.17 31.81 -4.97
N GLY A 269 -56.49 32.48 -4.02
CA GLY A 269 -55.92 33.82 -4.04
C GLY A 269 -55.47 34.29 -2.64
N SER A 270 -54.77 35.44 -2.61
CA SER A 270 -54.69 36.46 -1.52
C SER A 270 -54.85 36.02 -0.03
N ASN A 271 -53.98 36.37 0.92
CA ASN A 271 -53.46 37.73 1.14
C ASN A 271 -52.35 37.82 2.23
N THR A 272 -51.62 38.95 2.28
CA THR A 272 -50.92 39.57 3.44
C THR A 272 -50.33 38.73 4.59
N GLY A 273 -49.01 38.84 4.79
CA GLY A 273 -48.50 39.86 5.74
C GLY A 273 -47.82 39.42 7.05
N THR A 274 -46.57 39.88 7.23
CA THR A 274 -45.84 40.13 8.51
C THR A 274 -45.61 38.97 9.51
N ALA A 275 -44.37 38.46 9.47
CA ALA A 275 -43.43 38.22 10.59
C ALA A 275 -43.92 37.66 11.94
N GLU A 276 -43.31 36.53 12.36
CA GLU A 276 -42.29 36.54 13.43
C GLU A 276 -41.37 35.30 13.32
N HIS A 277 -40.27 35.26 14.08
CA HIS A 277 -39.33 34.13 14.11
C HIS A 277 -39.78 33.05 15.10
N GLN A 278 -39.97 31.82 14.62
CA GLN A 278 -39.80 30.61 15.42
C GLN A 278 -39.47 29.43 14.51
N MET A 279 -38.36 28.74 14.77
CA MET A 279 -38.01 27.46 14.15
C MET A 279 -38.65 26.34 14.97
N PRO A 280 -39.42 25.43 14.35
CA PRO A 280 -39.54 24.04 14.80
C PRO A 280 -38.54 23.16 14.05
N ASP A 281 -38.13 22.07 14.68
CA ASP A 281 -37.21 21.07 14.13
C ASP A 281 -37.80 20.35 12.91
N THR A 282 -36.96 19.77 12.05
CA THR A 282 -37.39 18.90 10.93
C THR A 282 -36.30 17.89 10.62
N ASP A 283 -36.67 16.61 10.48
CA ASP A 283 -35.76 15.49 10.28
C ASP A 283 -34.92 15.62 8.99
N GLY A 284 -33.59 15.58 9.14
CA GLY A 284 -32.61 15.87 8.10
C GLY A 284 -32.37 14.77 7.06
N ASN A 285 -33.41 14.13 6.52
CA ASN A 285 -33.27 13.15 5.43
C ASN A 285 -33.09 13.88 4.08
N MET A 286 -31.86 14.27 3.76
CA MET A 286 -31.49 15.02 2.54
C MET A 286 -31.67 14.19 1.26
N PRO A 287 -32.48 14.64 0.26
CA PRO A 287 -32.61 13.96 -1.03
C PRO A 287 -31.50 14.32 -2.02
N ASP A 288 -31.17 13.37 -2.92
CA ASP A 288 -30.21 13.56 -4.01
C ASP A 288 -30.55 14.74 -4.93
N PHE A 289 -29.79 15.84 -4.82
CA PHE A 289 -29.99 17.04 -5.64
C PHE A 289 -28.82 17.39 -6.58
N PHE A 290 -27.78 16.57 -6.63
CA PHE A 290 -26.58 16.81 -7.46
C PHE A 290 -26.59 16.14 -8.85
N SER A 291 -27.60 15.33 -9.19
CA SER A 291 -27.60 14.54 -10.44
C SER A 291 -27.88 15.33 -11.73
N ASN A 292 -28.63 16.45 -11.68
CA ASN A 292 -29.27 17.03 -12.87
C ASN A 292 -28.92 18.51 -13.12
N ASN A 293 -27.71 18.78 -13.64
CA ASN A 293 -27.48 19.83 -14.67
C ASN A 293 -26.04 19.88 -15.24
N MET A 294 -25.30 18.76 -15.28
CA MET A 294 -24.11 18.64 -16.12
C MET A 294 -24.48 18.08 -17.51
N PRO A 295 -23.88 18.56 -18.61
CA PRO A 295 -24.07 17.98 -19.93
C PRO A 295 -23.42 16.58 -20.02
N ASP A 296 -24.03 15.69 -20.80
CA ASP A 296 -23.66 14.28 -20.90
C ASP A 296 -22.19 14.07 -21.35
N MET A 297 -21.39 13.55 -20.43
CA MET A 297 -20.04 13.00 -20.62
C MET A 297 -19.99 11.56 -20.09
N GLY A 298 -21.00 10.75 -20.43
CA GLY A 298 -21.09 9.35 -20.03
C GLY A 298 -19.88 8.53 -20.49
N GLY A 299 -19.12 8.00 -19.53
CA GLY A 299 -18.04 7.03 -19.79
C GLY A 299 -16.86 7.01 -18.80
N ALA A 300 -16.69 8.03 -17.95
CA ALA A 300 -15.41 8.23 -17.23
C ALA A 300 -15.42 8.00 -15.69
N PHE A 301 -16.58 7.85 -15.03
CA PHE A 301 -16.67 7.80 -13.55
C PHE A 301 -17.61 6.68 -13.06
N SER A 302 -17.22 5.43 -13.29
CA SER A 302 -17.87 4.23 -12.71
C SER A 302 -16.86 3.36 -11.96
N SER A 303 -16.23 3.95 -10.93
CA SER A 303 -14.99 3.48 -10.29
C SER A 303 -15.04 2.14 -9.52
N ARG A 304 -16.12 1.36 -9.66
CA ARG A 304 -16.24 -0.04 -9.16
C ARG A 304 -16.73 -1.03 -10.24
N SER A 305 -16.66 -0.64 -11.51
CA SER A 305 -17.03 -1.53 -12.63
C SER A 305 -16.14 -2.78 -12.68
N GLY A 306 -16.65 -3.87 -13.26
CA GLY A 306 -15.86 -5.08 -13.53
C GLY A 306 -15.42 -5.88 -12.31
N GLY A 307 -16.11 -5.74 -11.16
CA GLY A 307 -15.94 -6.62 -9.99
C GLY A 307 -14.71 -6.37 -9.13
N ALA A 308 -14.00 -5.26 -9.32
CA ALA A 308 -12.82 -4.90 -8.53
C ALA A 308 -13.13 -4.63 -7.03
N ASP A 309 -14.40 -4.43 -6.69
CA ASP A 309 -14.89 -4.35 -5.30
C ASP A 309 -15.15 -5.73 -4.65
N LEU A 310 -14.90 -6.84 -5.35
CA LEU A 310 -15.16 -8.21 -4.94
C LEU A 310 -16.64 -8.53 -4.61
N ASN A 311 -17.59 -7.67 -4.97
CA ASN A 311 -19.00 -7.94 -4.77
C ASN A 311 -19.51 -8.98 -5.78
N TYR A 312 -20.12 -10.07 -5.30
CA TYR A 312 -20.83 -11.00 -6.19
C TYR A 312 -22.06 -10.30 -6.79
N SER A 313 -22.13 -10.29 -8.12
CA SER A 313 -23.22 -9.68 -8.88
C SER A 313 -24.09 -10.73 -9.58
N ASN A 314 -23.47 -11.71 -10.24
CA ASN A 314 -24.10 -12.83 -10.94
C ASN A 314 -23.06 -13.90 -11.33
N ASP A 315 -23.49 -14.99 -11.99
CA ASP A 315 -22.62 -16.10 -12.43
C ASP A 315 -21.90 -15.87 -13.78
N ASP A 316 -22.04 -14.70 -14.42
CA ASP A 316 -21.44 -14.37 -15.72
C ASP A 316 -20.03 -13.76 -15.56
N LEU A 317 -19.06 -14.27 -16.32
CA LEU A 317 -17.66 -13.84 -16.21
C LEU A 317 -17.44 -12.41 -16.71
N ASP A 318 -18.25 -11.96 -17.68
CA ASP A 318 -18.18 -10.60 -18.24
C ASP A 318 -18.55 -9.51 -17.22
N SER A 319 -19.09 -9.89 -16.04
CA SER A 319 -19.34 -8.96 -14.93
C SER A 319 -18.09 -8.64 -14.09
N TYR A 320 -16.99 -9.39 -14.27
CA TYR A 320 -15.80 -9.36 -13.42
C TYR A 320 -14.51 -9.07 -14.22
N THR A 321 -14.62 -8.38 -15.36
CA THR A 321 -13.51 -8.19 -16.31
C THR A 321 -12.28 -7.52 -15.69
N THR A 322 -12.44 -6.60 -14.73
CA THR A 322 -11.31 -5.93 -14.08
C THR A 322 -10.47 -6.87 -13.22
N ILE A 323 -11.05 -7.95 -12.69
CA ILE A 323 -10.27 -9.02 -12.05
C ILE A 323 -9.46 -9.78 -13.12
N TRP A 324 -10.07 -10.13 -14.25
CA TRP A 324 -9.43 -10.94 -15.30
C TRP A 324 -8.35 -10.18 -16.08
N GLU A 325 -8.56 -8.89 -16.35
CA GLU A 325 -7.61 -7.99 -16.99
C GLU A 325 -6.38 -7.73 -16.11
N GLY A 326 -6.55 -7.81 -14.77
CA GLY A 326 -5.47 -7.76 -13.79
C GLY A 326 -4.74 -9.09 -13.55
N ALA A 327 -4.91 -10.14 -14.37
CA ALA A 327 -4.31 -11.44 -14.12
C ALA A 327 -2.76 -11.42 -14.24
N VAL A 328 -2.07 -11.63 -13.11
CA VAL A 328 -0.59 -11.67 -13.00
C VAL A 328 -0.04 -13.05 -13.40
N THR A 329 -0.76 -14.09 -13.00
CA THR A 329 -0.54 -15.49 -13.42
C THR A 329 -1.35 -15.83 -14.68
N LYS A 330 -0.99 -16.92 -15.36
CA LYS A 330 -1.77 -17.43 -16.51
C LYS A 330 -3.09 -18.05 -16.02
N THR A 331 -4.21 -17.42 -16.34
CA THR A 331 -5.56 -17.85 -15.92
C THR A 331 -6.52 -18.00 -17.11
N GLY A 332 -7.75 -18.44 -16.85
CA GLY A 332 -8.82 -18.54 -17.84
C GLY A 332 -10.12 -19.04 -17.23
N ASP A 333 -11.12 -19.30 -18.08
CA ASP A 333 -12.49 -19.75 -17.76
C ASP A 333 -12.69 -20.61 -16.51
N LYS A 334 -11.80 -21.58 -16.27
CA LYS A 334 -11.90 -22.55 -15.17
C LYS A 334 -11.52 -21.94 -13.82
N GLU A 335 -10.49 -21.10 -13.81
CA GLU A 335 -10.01 -20.35 -12.64
C GLU A 335 -10.97 -19.20 -12.35
N HIS A 336 -11.39 -18.44 -13.37
CA HIS A 336 -12.40 -17.39 -13.24
C HIS A 336 -13.72 -17.91 -12.64
N LYS A 337 -14.19 -19.09 -13.07
CA LYS A 337 -15.37 -19.76 -12.49
C LYS A 337 -15.17 -20.26 -11.06
N LYS A 338 -13.93 -20.47 -10.58
CA LYS A 338 -13.65 -20.72 -9.16
C LYS A 338 -13.83 -19.44 -8.35
N VAL A 339 -13.25 -18.34 -8.81
CA VAL A 339 -13.35 -17.01 -8.17
C VAL A 339 -14.82 -16.57 -8.05
N VAL A 340 -15.58 -16.54 -9.15
CA VAL A 340 -17.00 -16.12 -9.11
C VAL A 340 -17.85 -17.01 -8.18
N LYS A 341 -17.57 -18.32 -8.15
CA LYS A 341 -18.24 -19.24 -7.22
C LYS A 341 -17.88 -18.94 -5.75
N ALA A 342 -16.63 -18.59 -5.47
CA ALA A 342 -16.19 -18.20 -4.14
C ALA A 342 -16.86 -16.90 -3.70
N LEU A 343 -16.83 -15.83 -4.53
CA LEU A 343 -17.52 -14.55 -4.26
C LEU A 343 -19.01 -14.77 -3.94
N LYS A 344 -19.67 -15.69 -4.65
CA LYS A 344 -21.06 -16.08 -4.39
C LYS A 344 -21.26 -16.68 -2.99
N HIS A 345 -20.47 -17.69 -2.63
CA HIS A 345 -20.55 -18.30 -1.30
C HIS A 345 -20.22 -17.30 -0.18
N VAL A 346 -19.30 -16.37 -0.42
CA VAL A 346 -18.97 -15.26 0.50
C VAL A 346 -20.16 -14.32 0.68
N SER A 347 -20.76 -13.85 -0.41
CA SER A 347 -21.94 -12.98 -0.38
C SER A 347 -23.20 -13.66 0.17
N GLU A 348 -23.31 -14.99 0.08
CA GLU A 348 -24.38 -15.79 0.69
C GLU A 348 -24.08 -16.20 2.15
N GLY A 349 -22.87 -15.92 2.67
CA GLY A 349 -22.41 -16.33 4.01
C GLY A 349 -22.27 -17.85 4.17
N THR A 350 -22.20 -18.62 3.08
CA THR A 350 -22.23 -20.09 3.11
C THR A 350 -20.85 -20.71 2.96
N GLU A 351 -20.59 -21.79 3.71
CA GLU A 351 -19.39 -22.63 3.59
C GLU A 351 -18.03 -21.86 3.63
N LEU A 352 -17.99 -20.68 4.26
CA LEU A 352 -16.89 -19.68 4.13
C LEU A 352 -15.47 -20.26 4.25
N LYS A 353 -15.22 -21.22 5.16
CA LYS A 353 -13.91 -21.90 5.32
C LYS A 353 -13.46 -22.76 4.11
N SER A 354 -14.29 -22.92 3.10
CA SER A 354 -14.00 -23.60 1.83
C SER A 354 -13.68 -22.62 0.70
N TYR A 355 -13.93 -21.32 0.90
CA TYR A 355 -13.86 -20.28 -0.13
C TYR A 355 -13.06 -19.04 0.27
N LEU A 356 -12.64 -18.93 1.54
CA LEU A 356 -11.81 -17.87 2.08
C LEU A 356 -10.73 -18.45 2.99
N ASP A 357 -9.51 -17.91 2.93
CA ASP A 357 -8.55 -18.04 4.03
C ASP A 357 -8.97 -17.11 5.16
N ILE A 358 -9.80 -17.65 6.06
CA ILE A 358 -10.38 -16.90 7.18
C ILE A 358 -9.29 -16.36 8.12
N ASP A 359 -8.18 -17.06 8.32
CA ASP A 359 -7.15 -16.60 9.27
C ASP A 359 -6.42 -15.40 8.69
N ASN A 360 -5.92 -15.53 7.46
CA ASN A 360 -5.20 -14.44 6.80
C ASN A 360 -6.10 -13.23 6.51
N ILE A 361 -7.35 -13.44 6.10
CA ILE A 361 -8.28 -12.34 5.82
C ILE A 361 -8.69 -11.58 7.10
N LEU A 362 -8.93 -12.25 8.23
CA LEU A 362 -9.28 -11.54 9.48
C LEU A 362 -8.09 -10.74 10.04
N LYS A 363 -6.86 -11.25 9.90
CA LYS A 363 -5.63 -10.49 10.19
C LYS A 363 -5.45 -9.32 9.22
N TYR A 364 -5.69 -9.54 7.92
CA TYR A 364 -5.66 -8.49 6.90
C TYR A 364 -6.60 -7.35 7.25
N MET A 365 -7.85 -7.69 7.61
CA MET A 365 -8.87 -6.74 8.05
C MET A 365 -8.40 -5.95 9.27
N ALA A 366 -7.81 -6.60 10.28
CA ALA A 366 -7.36 -5.93 11.50
C ALA A 366 -6.32 -4.82 11.21
N VAL A 367 -5.27 -5.11 10.45
CA VAL A 367 -4.28 -4.07 10.07
C VAL A 367 -4.91 -3.02 9.17
N HIS A 368 -5.68 -3.43 8.15
CA HIS A 368 -6.29 -2.49 7.19
C HIS A 368 -7.22 -1.48 7.89
N THR A 369 -8.02 -1.95 8.84
CA THR A 369 -8.90 -1.12 9.67
C THR A 369 -8.12 -0.31 10.70
N PHE A 370 -7.02 -0.83 11.26
CA PHE A 370 -6.14 -0.05 12.13
C PHE A 370 -5.58 1.17 11.37
N VAL A 371 -4.98 0.95 10.20
CA VAL A 371 -4.23 1.97 9.45
C VAL A 371 -5.10 2.87 8.55
N VAL A 372 -6.40 2.58 8.41
CA VAL A 372 -7.39 3.42 7.70
C VAL A 372 -6.95 3.75 6.25
N ASN A 373 -6.65 2.72 5.44
CA ASN A 373 -6.31 2.93 4.03
C ASN A 373 -7.58 3.13 3.17
N GLN A 374 -7.85 4.38 2.81
CA GLN A 374 -8.97 4.77 1.94
C GLN A 374 -8.64 4.73 0.44
N ASP A 375 -7.38 4.49 0.06
CA ASP A 375 -6.95 4.27 -1.34
C ASP A 375 -6.91 2.77 -1.64
N SER A 376 -7.99 2.04 -1.31
CA SER A 376 -8.09 0.58 -1.44
C SER A 376 -9.54 0.08 -1.42
N LEU A 377 -9.80 -1.19 -1.05
CA LEU A 377 -11.12 -1.83 -0.96
C LEU A 377 -12.11 -1.12 -0.02
N THR A 378 -11.63 -0.42 1.01
CA THR A 378 -12.48 0.41 1.88
C THR A 378 -13.01 1.65 1.16
N GLY A 379 -12.27 2.16 0.17
CA GLY A 379 -12.54 3.40 -0.55
C GLY A 379 -13.42 3.25 -1.80
N ASN A 380 -13.50 4.33 -2.57
CA ASN A 380 -14.40 4.43 -3.74
C ASN A 380 -13.87 3.80 -5.03
N MET A 381 -12.56 3.52 -5.12
CA MET A 381 -11.93 3.04 -6.35
C MET A 381 -11.60 1.54 -6.36
N ALA A 382 -11.61 0.86 -5.20
CA ALA A 382 -11.43 -0.60 -5.08
C ALA A 382 -10.23 -1.19 -5.87
N HIS A 383 -9.02 -0.79 -5.49
CA HIS A 383 -7.72 -1.17 -6.07
C HIS A 383 -6.70 -1.34 -4.91
N ASN A 384 -5.39 -1.36 -5.20
CA ASN A 384 -4.33 -1.49 -4.19
C ASN A 384 -4.53 -2.71 -3.26
N TYR A 385 -4.78 -3.86 -3.90
CA TYR A 385 -4.71 -5.18 -3.31
C TYR A 385 -4.42 -6.20 -4.42
N TYR A 386 -4.01 -7.40 -4.06
CA TYR A 386 -4.05 -8.56 -4.96
C TYR A 386 -5.07 -9.57 -4.46
N LEU A 387 -5.78 -10.21 -5.38
CA LEU A 387 -6.63 -11.36 -5.11
C LEU A 387 -5.85 -12.64 -5.47
N TYR A 388 -5.71 -13.54 -4.51
CA TYR A 388 -5.16 -14.88 -4.73
C TYR A 388 -6.27 -15.93 -4.65
N GLU A 389 -6.25 -16.91 -5.56
CA GLU A 389 -7.17 -18.05 -5.59
C GLU A 389 -6.41 -19.37 -5.63
N SER A 390 -6.65 -20.25 -4.65
CA SER A 390 -6.14 -21.62 -4.64
C SER A 390 -7.27 -22.62 -4.44
N ASN A 391 -7.57 -23.37 -5.49
CA ASN A 391 -8.62 -24.40 -5.55
C ASN A 391 -10.04 -23.88 -5.21
N GLY A 392 -10.29 -22.58 -5.39
CA GLY A 392 -11.53 -21.89 -5.02
C GLY A 392 -11.52 -21.26 -3.63
N CYS A 393 -10.45 -21.41 -2.85
CA CYS A 393 -10.21 -20.60 -1.66
C CYS A 393 -9.58 -19.26 -2.06
N LEU A 394 -10.15 -18.14 -1.63
CA LEU A 394 -9.64 -16.80 -1.90
C LEU A 394 -8.83 -16.25 -0.71
N ASN A 395 -7.82 -15.43 -1.03
CA ASN A 395 -7.08 -14.62 -0.08
C ASN A 395 -6.87 -13.20 -0.64
N ILE A 396 -6.75 -12.20 0.24
CA ILE A 396 -6.45 -10.81 -0.12
C ILE A 396 -5.05 -10.47 0.39
N LEU A 397 -4.23 -9.91 -0.49
CA LEU A 397 -2.85 -9.55 -0.20
C LEU A 397 -2.72 -8.01 -0.27
N PRO A 398 -2.09 -7.36 0.73
CA PRO A 398 -1.97 -5.90 0.77
C PRO A 398 -1.01 -5.36 -0.29
N TRP A 399 -1.33 -4.17 -0.83
CA TRP A 399 -0.48 -3.40 -1.74
C TRP A 399 -0.68 -1.88 -1.57
N ASP A 400 0.32 -1.06 -1.91
CA ASP A 400 0.35 0.43 -1.87
C ASP A 400 -0.36 1.07 -0.64
N TYR A 401 0.41 1.24 0.46
CA TYR A 401 -0.07 1.83 1.73
C TYR A 401 0.55 3.20 2.08
N ASN A 402 1.16 3.89 1.10
CA ASN A 402 1.64 5.27 1.26
C ASN A 402 0.53 6.28 1.63
N LEU A 403 -0.73 5.99 1.26
CA LEU A 403 -1.91 6.82 1.60
C LEU A 403 -2.71 6.33 2.82
N ALA A 404 -2.12 5.45 3.64
CA ALA A 404 -2.64 5.10 4.96
C ALA A 404 -2.74 6.32 5.90
N PHE A 405 -3.40 6.13 7.04
CA PHE A 405 -3.64 7.12 8.09
C PHE A 405 -4.34 8.39 7.56
N GLY A 406 -5.31 8.21 6.66
CA GLY A 406 -6.12 9.27 6.06
C GLY A 406 -5.55 9.94 4.81
N GLY A 407 -4.36 9.52 4.35
CA GLY A 407 -3.57 10.15 3.28
C GLY A 407 -4.26 10.40 1.94
N MET A 408 -5.35 9.69 1.61
CA MET A 408 -6.06 9.84 0.33
C MET A 408 -6.80 11.19 0.15
N GLY A 409 -7.03 11.96 1.22
CA GLY A 409 -7.60 13.33 1.16
C GLY A 409 -9.08 13.46 0.73
N MET A 410 -9.59 12.53 -0.08
CA MET A 410 -10.98 12.48 -0.53
C MET A 410 -11.96 12.24 0.63
N GLY A 411 -12.58 13.31 1.11
CA GLY A 411 -13.61 13.28 2.15
C GLY A 411 -13.49 14.40 3.19
N GLY A 412 -12.31 15.04 3.28
CA GLY A 412 -12.02 15.97 4.37
C GLY A 412 -11.68 15.25 5.69
N ASN A 413 -11.05 14.07 5.58
CA ASN A 413 -10.59 13.23 6.69
C ASN A 413 -9.84 14.07 7.72
N ASN A 414 -10.51 14.40 8.82
CA ASN A 414 -9.89 15.13 9.93
C ASN A 414 -9.26 14.13 10.90
N GLY A 415 -8.50 14.62 11.88
CA GLY A 415 -7.84 13.77 12.89
C GLY A 415 -8.79 12.81 13.60
N SER A 416 -10.04 13.22 13.85
CA SER A 416 -11.04 12.37 14.51
C SER A 416 -11.52 11.22 13.62
N ASP A 417 -11.69 11.44 12.31
CA ASP A 417 -12.15 10.38 11.40
C ASP A 417 -11.10 9.27 11.23
N VAL A 418 -9.81 9.64 11.30
CA VAL A 418 -8.69 8.68 11.26
C VAL A 418 -8.55 7.96 12.60
N VAL A 419 -8.43 8.70 13.70
CA VAL A 419 -8.27 8.12 15.04
C VAL A 419 -9.45 7.24 15.43
N ASN A 420 -10.68 7.71 15.21
CA ASN A 420 -11.89 7.02 15.65
C ASN A 420 -12.50 6.08 14.60
N HIS A 421 -11.86 5.83 13.46
CA HIS A 421 -12.42 4.99 12.38
C HIS A 421 -13.06 3.67 12.91
N PRO A 422 -14.35 3.40 12.63
CA PRO A 422 -15.14 2.38 13.31
C PRO A 422 -14.69 0.95 12.98
N ILE A 423 -14.44 0.13 14.01
CA ILE A 423 -13.94 -1.24 13.85
C ILE A 423 -15.00 -2.26 13.41
N ASP A 424 -16.29 -2.02 13.67
CA ASP A 424 -17.37 -2.97 13.33
C ASP A 424 -18.06 -2.65 12.00
N THR A 425 -17.84 -1.46 11.45
CA THR A 425 -18.32 -1.08 10.10
C THR A 425 -17.24 -0.39 9.23
N PRO A 426 -16.01 -0.93 9.12
CA PRO A 426 -14.92 -0.25 8.42
C PRO A 426 -15.10 -0.26 6.89
N PHE A 427 -15.41 -1.42 6.30
CA PHE A 427 -15.41 -1.66 4.85
C PHE A 427 -16.63 -1.09 4.11
N SER A 428 -16.99 0.16 4.34
CA SER A 428 -18.16 0.81 3.69
C SER A 428 -18.11 0.79 2.13
N GLY A 429 -16.95 0.51 1.54
CA GLY A 429 -16.77 0.34 0.10
C GLY A 429 -17.21 -0.99 -0.52
N THR A 430 -17.32 -2.08 0.26
CA THR A 430 -17.65 -3.41 -0.29
C THR A 430 -18.40 -4.29 0.71
N LYS A 431 -19.25 -5.20 0.21
CA LYS A 431 -19.97 -6.20 1.01
C LYS A 431 -19.21 -7.51 1.17
N PHE A 432 -18.02 -7.63 0.59
CA PHE A 432 -17.20 -8.84 0.65
C PHE A 432 -16.90 -9.30 2.09
N PHE A 433 -16.79 -8.35 3.03
CA PHE A 433 -16.49 -8.63 4.44
C PHE A 433 -17.74 -8.74 5.34
N ASP A 434 -18.95 -8.40 4.84
CA ASP A 434 -20.18 -8.36 5.63
C ASP A 434 -20.43 -9.69 6.37
N SER A 435 -20.33 -10.82 5.65
CA SER A 435 -20.58 -12.16 6.21
C SER A 435 -19.49 -12.69 7.16
N LEU A 436 -18.36 -11.98 7.28
CA LEU A 436 -17.36 -12.19 8.33
C LEU A 436 -17.71 -11.39 9.59
N LEU A 437 -18.10 -10.12 9.42
CA LEU A 437 -18.46 -9.23 10.53
C LEU A 437 -19.81 -9.61 11.18
N GLU A 438 -20.78 -10.09 10.39
CA GLU A 438 -22.05 -10.66 10.90
C GLU A 438 -21.86 -11.99 11.67
N ASN A 439 -20.70 -12.63 11.57
CA ASN A 439 -20.43 -13.91 12.20
C ASN A 439 -19.71 -13.73 13.54
N GLU A 440 -20.43 -13.94 14.66
CA GLU A 440 -19.92 -13.81 16.04
C GLU A 440 -18.54 -14.49 16.27
N THR A 441 -18.25 -15.61 15.58
CA THR A 441 -16.96 -16.31 15.73
C THR A 441 -15.83 -15.63 14.98
N TYR A 442 -16.09 -15.05 13.80
CA TYR A 442 -15.08 -14.37 13.01
C TYR A 442 -14.89 -12.93 13.45
N LEU A 443 -15.97 -12.23 13.82
CA LEU A 443 -15.90 -10.91 14.47
C LEU A 443 -15.02 -10.96 15.71
N ALA A 444 -15.26 -11.92 16.63
CA ALA A 444 -14.44 -12.08 17.84
C ALA A 444 -12.97 -12.45 17.54
N GLN A 445 -12.70 -13.21 16.47
CA GLN A 445 -11.32 -13.52 16.04
C GLN A 445 -10.62 -12.27 15.48
N TYR A 446 -11.30 -11.48 14.63
CA TYR A 446 -10.82 -10.20 14.12
C TYR A 446 -10.59 -9.16 15.23
N HIS A 447 -11.51 -9.04 16.19
CA HIS A 447 -11.33 -8.23 17.41
C HIS A 447 -10.09 -8.66 18.21
N SER A 448 -9.79 -9.96 18.29
CA SER A 448 -8.58 -10.43 18.97
C SER A 448 -7.28 -10.03 18.25
N TYR A 449 -7.29 -9.85 16.92
CA TYR A 449 -6.15 -9.31 16.17
C TYR A 449 -6.01 -7.79 16.33
N LEU A 450 -7.12 -7.04 16.37
CA LEU A 450 -7.09 -5.63 16.77
C LEU A 450 -6.55 -5.46 18.20
N GLN A 451 -6.95 -6.31 19.13
CA GLN A 451 -6.43 -6.31 20.50
C GLN A 451 -4.92 -6.58 20.55
N GLN A 452 -4.39 -7.53 19.76
CA GLN A 452 -2.94 -7.76 19.63
C GLN A 452 -2.20 -6.53 19.07
N LEU A 453 -2.76 -5.84 18.07
CA LEU A 453 -2.17 -4.59 17.55
C LEU A 453 -2.13 -3.48 18.61
N VAL A 454 -3.15 -3.38 19.47
CA VAL A 454 -3.22 -2.39 20.54
C VAL A 454 -2.34 -2.74 21.75
N GLU A 455 -2.49 -3.94 22.30
CA GLU A 455 -1.87 -4.35 23.57
C GLU A 455 -0.41 -4.80 23.39
N GLU A 456 -0.09 -5.54 22.32
CA GLU A 456 1.24 -6.12 22.11
C GLU A 456 2.11 -5.28 21.15
N TYR A 457 1.57 -4.82 20.02
CA TYR A 457 2.36 -4.07 19.03
C TYR A 457 2.57 -2.60 19.45
N VAL A 458 1.50 -1.83 19.70
CA VAL A 458 1.63 -0.43 20.15
C VAL A 458 1.99 -0.38 21.64
N SER A 459 1.11 -0.84 22.53
CA SER A 459 1.31 -0.67 23.99
C SER A 459 2.44 -1.54 24.57
N GLY A 460 2.83 -2.60 23.87
CA GLY A 460 3.97 -3.45 24.24
C GLY A 460 5.34 -2.91 23.80
N GLY A 461 5.38 -1.79 23.03
CA GLY A 461 6.60 -1.09 22.65
C GLY A 461 7.25 -1.54 21.34
N ILE A 462 6.67 -2.50 20.60
CA ILE A 462 7.19 -2.92 19.29
C ILE A 462 7.16 -1.74 18.30
N PHE A 463 6.08 -0.96 18.32
CA PHE A 463 5.96 0.28 17.56
C PHE A 463 7.05 1.31 17.93
N ASP A 464 7.35 1.47 19.22
CA ASP A 464 8.37 2.42 19.69
C ASP A 464 9.78 2.01 19.24
N GLU A 465 10.11 0.72 19.32
CA GLU A 465 11.37 0.16 18.81
C GLU A 465 11.48 0.32 17.29
N MET A 466 10.38 0.06 16.57
CA MET A 466 10.33 0.23 15.12
C MET A 466 10.52 1.69 14.69
N TYR A 467 9.78 2.62 15.30
CA TYR A 467 9.81 4.05 14.99
C TYR A 467 11.21 4.64 15.25
N GLN A 468 11.82 4.30 16.39
CA GLN A 468 13.19 4.70 16.71
C GLN A 468 14.19 4.12 15.71
N ARG A 469 14.12 2.82 15.41
CA ARG A 469 15.00 2.14 14.44
C ARG A 469 14.95 2.80 13.06
N ILE A 470 13.76 3.12 12.54
CA ILE A 470 13.64 3.78 11.23
C ILE A 470 14.21 5.19 11.30
N GLY A 471 13.88 5.97 12.33
CA GLY A 471 14.42 7.32 12.52
C GLY A 471 15.96 7.36 12.53
N GLU A 472 16.60 6.42 13.23
CA GLU A 472 18.06 6.27 13.25
C GLU A 472 18.64 5.79 11.90
N GLN A 473 17.95 4.89 11.20
CA GLN A 473 18.40 4.33 9.92
C GLN A 473 18.30 5.32 8.75
N ILE A 474 17.20 6.07 8.65
CA ILE A 474 16.90 6.89 7.45
C ILE A 474 17.07 8.40 7.67
N GLY A 475 17.10 8.91 8.91
CA GLY A 475 17.06 10.36 9.16
C GLY A 475 18.12 11.15 8.40
N SER A 476 19.39 10.73 8.47
CA SER A 476 20.50 11.38 7.72
C SER A 476 20.41 11.17 6.20
N LEU A 477 19.74 10.12 5.73
CA LEU A 477 19.50 9.89 4.30
C LEU A 477 18.39 10.78 3.75
N VAL A 478 17.33 11.02 4.52
CA VAL A 478 16.28 12.01 4.18
C VAL A 478 16.83 13.43 4.22
N GLU A 479 17.64 13.77 5.24
CA GLU A 479 18.32 15.08 5.35
C GLU A 479 19.24 15.40 4.15
N THR A 480 19.74 14.36 3.46
CA THR A 480 20.69 14.49 2.35
C THR A 480 20.17 14.01 1.00
N ASP A 481 18.88 13.65 0.88
CA ASP A 481 18.25 13.17 -0.36
C ASP A 481 18.09 14.33 -1.36
N PRO A 482 18.76 14.31 -2.52
CA PRO A 482 18.72 15.40 -3.49
C PRO A 482 17.40 15.45 -4.30
N THR A 483 16.52 14.47 -4.15
CA THR A 483 15.27 14.32 -4.93
C THR A 483 13.99 14.44 -4.09
N ALA A 484 14.11 14.54 -2.76
CA ALA A 484 12.99 14.41 -1.83
C ALA A 484 11.80 15.37 -2.12
N PHE A 485 10.58 14.83 -2.00
CA PHE A 485 9.33 15.59 -2.17
C PHE A 485 9.05 16.60 -1.02
N TYR A 486 9.68 16.39 0.13
CA TYR A 486 9.47 17.16 1.36
C TYR A 486 10.84 17.50 1.99
N SER A 487 10.91 18.63 2.69
CA SER A 487 12.10 18.99 3.46
C SER A 487 12.27 18.09 4.69
N TYR A 488 13.48 18.10 5.26
CA TYR A 488 13.77 17.34 6.49
C TYR A 488 12.96 17.80 7.71
N GLU A 489 12.59 19.08 7.78
CA GLU A 489 11.74 19.63 8.84
C GLU A 489 10.28 19.16 8.69
N GLU A 490 9.76 19.11 7.45
CA GLU A 490 8.46 18.50 7.15
C GLU A 490 8.44 17.00 7.46
N TYR A 491 9.51 16.26 7.13
CA TYR A 491 9.66 14.85 7.51
C TYR A 491 9.64 14.65 9.02
N GLN A 492 10.43 15.41 9.79
CA GLN A 492 10.46 15.30 11.25
C GLN A 492 9.10 15.62 11.87
N THR A 493 8.39 16.60 11.33
CA THR A 493 7.06 17.02 11.82
C THR A 493 5.99 15.99 11.45
N GLY A 494 6.03 15.44 10.22
CA GLY A 494 5.13 14.39 9.74
C GLY A 494 5.32 13.07 10.47
N ALA A 495 6.56 12.64 10.71
CA ALA A 495 6.87 11.43 11.47
C ALA A 495 6.36 11.51 12.93
N ALA A 496 6.54 12.66 13.58
CA ALA A 496 5.99 12.90 14.93
C ALA A 496 4.45 12.91 14.93
N MET A 497 3.82 13.52 13.93
CA MET A 497 2.35 13.52 13.77
C MET A 497 1.81 12.10 13.54
N LEU A 498 2.54 11.25 12.81
CA LEU A 498 2.17 9.85 12.61
C LEU A 498 2.30 9.02 13.89
N TYR A 499 3.35 9.25 14.69
CA TYR A 499 3.49 8.62 16.01
C TYR A 499 2.28 8.94 16.91
N ASP A 500 1.95 10.22 17.07
CA ASP A 500 0.79 10.65 17.87
C ASP A 500 -0.54 10.09 17.29
N THR A 501 -0.66 9.99 15.96
CA THR A 501 -1.82 9.38 15.29
C THR A 501 -1.95 7.89 15.60
N VAL A 502 -0.86 7.11 15.53
CA VAL A 502 -0.87 5.66 15.83
C VAL A 502 -1.23 5.39 17.29
N VAL A 503 -0.71 6.19 18.23
CA VAL A 503 -1.02 6.07 19.67
C VAL A 503 -2.50 6.37 19.95
N LEU A 504 -3.04 7.49 19.45
CA LEU A 504 -4.46 7.81 19.62
C LEU A 504 -5.37 6.81 18.90
N ARG A 505 -4.94 6.30 17.74
CA ARG A 505 -5.67 5.23 17.02
C ARG A 505 -5.77 3.96 17.86
N ALA A 506 -4.70 3.56 18.54
CA ALA A 506 -4.72 2.43 19.46
C ALA A 506 -5.64 2.68 20.68
N GLU A 507 -5.62 3.89 21.26
CA GLU A 507 -6.55 4.27 22.34
C GLU A 507 -8.02 4.16 21.91
N SER A 508 -8.36 4.66 20.72
CA SER A 508 -9.73 4.55 20.21
C SER A 508 -10.15 3.12 19.91
N ILE A 509 -9.27 2.29 19.35
CA ILE A 509 -9.56 0.86 19.12
C ILE A 509 -9.76 0.13 20.46
N GLN A 510 -8.94 0.39 21.48
CA GLN A 510 -9.17 -0.16 22.83
C GLN A 510 -10.56 0.22 23.35
N GLY A 511 -10.91 1.51 23.27
CA GLY A 511 -12.21 1.99 23.71
C GLY A 511 -13.38 1.38 22.93
N GLN A 512 -13.21 1.09 21.65
CA GLN A 512 -14.22 0.42 20.82
C GLN A 512 -14.37 -1.06 21.20
N LEU A 513 -13.27 -1.77 21.45
CA LEU A 513 -13.28 -3.16 21.95
C LEU A 513 -13.89 -3.28 23.36
N GLU A 514 -13.68 -2.27 24.22
CA GLU A 514 -14.29 -2.19 25.55
C GLU A 514 -15.75 -1.69 25.54
N GLY A 515 -16.24 -1.16 24.41
CA GLY A 515 -17.56 -0.55 24.29
C GLY A 515 -17.71 0.80 25.04
N THR A 516 -16.60 1.46 25.34
CA THR A 516 -16.57 2.83 25.91
C THR A 516 -16.62 3.90 24.81
N VAL A 517 -16.04 3.60 23.65
CA VAL A 517 -16.18 4.33 22.37
C VAL A 517 -17.12 3.53 21.46
N PRO A 518 -18.02 4.15 20.66
CA PRO A 518 -18.88 3.38 19.76
C PRO A 518 -18.10 2.76 18.58
N ALA A 519 -18.30 1.46 18.33
CA ALA A 519 -17.55 0.69 17.32
C ALA A 519 -18.10 0.80 15.87
N THR A 520 -19.27 1.41 15.66
CA THR A 520 -19.94 1.52 14.35
C THR A 520 -20.12 2.96 13.90
N THR A 521 -20.13 3.20 12.59
CA THR A 521 -20.34 4.52 11.97
C THR A 521 -21.66 5.18 12.41
N GLU A 522 -22.68 4.39 12.74
CA GLU A 522 -23.96 4.89 13.25
C GLU A 522 -23.86 5.27 14.73
N GLY A 523 -23.34 4.40 15.59
CA GLY A 523 -23.16 4.69 17.02
C GLY A 523 -22.23 5.87 17.30
N GLN A 524 -21.23 6.10 16.45
CA GLN A 524 -20.34 7.27 16.55
C GLN A 524 -21.04 8.59 16.18
N ARG A 525 -22.05 8.55 15.31
CA ARG A 525 -22.90 9.72 15.02
C ARG A 525 -23.89 9.99 16.16
N GLU A 526 -24.42 8.95 16.78
CA GLU A 526 -25.34 9.08 17.93
C GLU A 526 -24.63 9.54 19.22
N ASN A 527 -23.37 9.14 19.44
CA ASN A 527 -22.60 9.45 20.64
C ASN A 527 -21.18 9.94 20.30
N SER A 528 -21.08 11.02 19.52
CA SER A 528 -19.82 11.67 19.18
C SER A 528 -19.06 12.25 20.39
N SER A 529 -19.75 12.44 21.53
CA SER A 529 -19.17 12.82 22.81
C SER A 529 -18.34 11.73 23.51
N ALA A 530 -18.37 10.50 23.01
CA ALA A 530 -17.57 9.37 23.52
C ALA A 530 -16.39 9.00 22.61
N LEU A 531 -16.05 9.83 21.63
CA LEU A 531 -14.88 9.66 20.77
C LEU A 531 -13.60 10.15 21.46
N VAL A 532 -12.45 9.60 21.07
CA VAL A 532 -11.12 10.07 21.52
C VAL A 532 -10.85 11.44 20.90
N ASP A 533 -10.35 12.38 21.71
CA ASP A 533 -10.00 13.73 21.27
C ASP A 533 -8.74 13.70 20.40
N ALA A 534 -8.94 13.79 19.09
CA ALA A 534 -7.89 13.87 18.08
C ALA A 534 -7.69 15.30 17.53
N SER A 535 -8.07 16.34 18.28
CA SER A 535 -7.95 17.74 17.84
C SER A 535 -6.51 18.22 17.61
N SER A 536 -5.51 17.48 18.09
CA SER A 536 -4.09 17.68 17.79
C SER A 536 -3.66 17.11 16.44
N ILE A 537 -4.40 16.16 15.86
CA ILE A 537 -3.98 15.41 14.67
C ILE A 537 -4.32 16.18 13.40
N ASN A 538 -3.28 16.60 12.67
CA ASN A 538 -3.40 17.18 11.34
C ASN A 538 -2.90 16.17 10.27
N VAL A 539 -3.83 15.62 9.50
CA VAL A 539 -3.54 14.62 8.45
C VAL A 539 -2.69 15.21 7.32
N GLU A 540 -2.83 16.49 7.00
CA GLU A 540 -2.06 17.15 5.93
C GLU A 540 -0.55 17.20 6.24
N VAL A 541 -0.19 17.28 7.53
CA VAL A 541 1.21 17.29 8.02
C VAL A 541 1.90 15.94 7.81
N MET A 542 1.14 14.84 7.72
CA MET A 542 1.67 13.52 7.34
C MET A 542 1.81 13.36 5.81
N GLY A 543 1.46 14.36 5.02
CA GLY A 543 1.34 14.28 3.57
C GLY A 543 0.04 13.60 3.13
N THR A 544 -0.59 14.17 2.10
CA THR A 544 -1.83 13.69 1.49
C THR A 544 -1.76 13.75 -0.04
N MET A 545 -2.50 12.88 -0.73
CA MET A 545 -2.69 12.98 -2.17
C MET A 545 -3.70 14.09 -2.47
N ASN A 546 -3.23 15.21 -3.01
CA ASN A 546 -4.08 16.33 -3.37
C ASN A 546 -4.79 16.08 -4.72
N MET A 547 -5.89 15.32 -4.67
CA MET A 547 -6.79 15.07 -5.80
C MET A 547 -7.55 16.34 -6.19
N GLY A 548 -6.84 17.24 -6.88
CA GLY A 548 -7.14 18.66 -6.91
C GLY A 548 -8.50 19.06 -7.47
N GLY A 549 -9.24 19.85 -6.68
CA GLY A 549 -10.10 20.89 -7.25
C GLY A 549 -9.24 21.93 -7.98
N MET A 550 -9.78 22.57 -9.03
CA MET A 550 -9.02 23.48 -9.89
C MET A 550 -8.59 24.77 -9.17
N GLY A 551 -7.43 24.74 -8.51
CA GLY A 551 -6.78 25.89 -7.87
C GLY A 551 -5.31 25.60 -7.57
N GLY A 552 -4.42 26.56 -7.85
CA GLY A 552 -2.98 26.40 -7.61
C GLY A 552 -2.57 26.52 -6.14
N LYS A 553 -1.30 26.22 -5.85
CA LYS A 553 -0.67 26.33 -4.52
C LYS A 553 -0.97 27.69 -3.84
N PRO A 554 -1.27 27.69 -2.52
CA PRO A 554 -0.90 28.76 -1.62
C PRO A 554 0.22 28.30 -0.66
N PHE A 555 1.38 27.91 -1.22
CA PHE A 555 2.58 27.61 -0.42
C PHE A 555 3.37 28.90 -0.19
N GLU A 556 2.81 29.83 0.58
CA GLU A 556 3.52 31.06 0.99
C GLU A 556 2.95 31.63 2.29
N PHE A 557 3.67 31.45 3.40
CA PHE A 557 3.61 32.41 4.51
C PHE A 557 4.99 32.60 5.16
N THR A 558 5.75 33.53 4.63
CA THR A 558 7.01 33.98 5.23
C THR A 558 6.76 35.06 6.29
N GLY A 559 6.90 34.70 7.56
CA GLY A 559 7.21 35.63 8.65
C GLY A 559 6.06 36.50 9.18
N PHE A 560 5.58 36.17 10.39
CA PHE A 560 4.81 37.11 11.20
C PHE A 560 5.74 38.15 11.84
N GLY A 561 5.82 39.33 11.21
CA GLY A 561 6.11 40.57 11.93
C GLY A 561 4.86 41.08 12.65
N GLU A 562 5.03 41.82 13.74
CA GLU A 562 3.93 42.44 14.49
C GLU A 562 3.22 43.52 13.65
N GLY A 563 1.89 43.65 13.79
CA GLY A 563 1.13 44.62 12.98
C GLY A 563 -0.39 44.61 13.18
N SER A 564 -0.89 44.60 14.41
CA SER A 564 -2.33 44.68 14.68
C SER A 564 -2.86 46.13 14.63
N GLU A 565 -3.58 46.49 13.57
CA GLU A 565 -4.42 47.71 13.54
C GLU A 565 -5.89 47.37 13.77
N THR A 566 -6.34 47.42 15.01
CA THR A 566 -7.77 47.48 15.36
C THR A 566 -8.27 48.92 15.23
N GLN A 567 -9.36 49.14 14.49
CA GLN A 567 -9.95 50.49 14.35
C GLN A 567 -10.48 51.04 15.68
N ASP A 568 -10.34 52.36 15.84
CA ASP A 568 -10.75 53.11 17.02
C ASP A 568 -12.22 52.90 17.44
N ASN A 569 -12.45 52.90 18.75
CA ASN A 569 -13.62 53.57 19.29
C ASN A 569 -13.26 54.30 20.60
N GLN A 570 -13.84 55.48 20.81
CA GLN A 570 -13.37 56.48 21.78
C GLN A 570 -13.89 56.24 23.21
N VAL A 571 -13.14 56.69 24.24
CA VAL A 571 -13.52 57.83 25.13
C VAL A 571 -12.65 57.89 26.42
N SER A 572 -12.37 59.12 26.87
CA SER A 572 -11.91 59.58 28.20
C SER A 572 -10.58 59.07 28.79
N GLU A 573 -9.54 59.89 28.62
CA GLU A 573 -8.83 60.60 29.70
C GLU A 573 -8.89 60.05 31.15
N SER A 574 -7.72 59.82 31.73
CA SER A 574 -7.39 60.40 33.04
C SER A 574 -5.87 60.63 33.17
N GLU A 575 -5.46 61.82 33.59
CA GLU A 575 -4.05 62.21 33.73
C GLU A 575 -3.41 61.70 35.03
N SER A 576 -2.10 61.44 35.02
CA SER A 576 -1.21 61.90 36.10
C SER A 576 0.26 61.84 35.69
N GLU A 577 1.02 62.87 36.08
CA GLU A 577 2.43 63.05 35.75
C GLU A 577 3.35 62.32 36.75
N SER A 578 4.56 61.90 36.36
CA SER A 578 5.79 62.67 36.63
C SER A 578 7.12 61.89 36.50
N VAL A 579 7.93 62.34 35.52
CA VAL A 579 9.36 62.71 35.62
C VAL A 579 10.25 61.98 36.65
N SER A 580 11.29 61.29 36.16
CA SER A 580 12.70 61.67 36.43
C SER A 580 13.71 60.92 35.55
N GLU A 581 14.86 61.55 35.30
CA GLU A 581 15.91 61.10 34.37
C GLU A 581 17.11 60.45 35.10
N SER A 582 17.86 59.57 34.43
CA SER A 582 19.34 59.63 34.40
C SER A 582 19.91 58.65 33.35
N GLU A 583 21.11 58.96 32.84
CA GLU A 583 21.69 58.32 31.65
C GLU A 583 22.76 57.25 31.95
N SER A 584 23.16 56.56 30.86
CA SER A 584 24.35 55.70 30.68
C SER A 584 24.30 54.27 31.25
N GLY A 585 24.77 53.24 30.52
CA GLY A 585 25.17 53.24 29.10
C GLY A 585 25.99 52.01 28.68
N LYS A 586 26.18 51.88 27.35
CA LYS A 586 26.95 50.87 26.57
C LYS A 586 26.28 49.52 26.27
N GLU A 587 26.46 49.14 25.00
CA GLU A 587 26.68 47.78 24.47
C GLU A 587 25.66 46.67 24.82
N SER A 588 24.69 46.47 23.92
CA SER A 588 23.87 45.26 23.82
C SER A 588 24.51 44.23 22.88
N GLU A 589 24.92 43.08 23.40
CA GLU A 589 24.99 41.84 22.63
C GLU A 589 23.69 41.07 22.86
N THR A 590 22.90 40.85 21.80
CA THR A 590 21.57 40.23 21.91
C THR A 590 21.66 38.74 21.63
N GLU A 591 21.69 37.91 22.68
CA GLU A 591 21.47 36.47 22.53
C GLU A 591 20.02 36.20 22.10
N SER A 592 19.84 35.46 21.00
CA SER A 592 18.51 35.02 20.56
C SER A 592 18.17 33.67 21.18
N SER A 593 17.06 33.61 21.93
CA SER A 593 16.62 32.43 22.67
C SER A 593 15.96 31.39 21.76
N SER A 594 16.71 30.36 21.37
CA SER A 594 16.14 29.13 20.78
C SER A 594 15.52 28.23 21.87
N GLY A 595 14.20 28.27 21.98
CA GLY A 595 13.43 27.52 22.97
C GLY A 595 13.44 26.02 22.71
N LYS A 596 14.26 25.26 23.45
CA LYS A 596 14.30 23.79 23.37
C LYS A 596 13.07 23.16 24.01
N PHE A 597 12.11 22.70 23.21
CA PHE A 597 10.97 21.93 23.69
C PHE A 597 11.35 20.45 23.90
N ARG A 598 12.03 20.14 25.01
CA ARG A 598 12.30 18.77 25.44
C ARG A 598 11.33 18.40 26.56
N ARG A 599 10.26 17.68 26.24
CA ARG A 599 9.34 17.12 27.24
C ARG A 599 10.05 15.95 27.96
N GLU A 600 9.98 15.90 29.29
CA GLU A 600 10.71 14.90 30.09
C GLU A 600 9.88 13.61 30.24
N PHE A 601 10.56 12.47 30.37
CA PHE A 601 9.92 11.16 30.59
C PHE A 601 9.28 11.07 31.98
N PRO A 602 8.26 10.19 32.17
CA PRO A 602 7.65 9.98 33.48
C PRO A 602 8.65 9.56 34.58
N GLU A 603 8.51 10.13 35.78
CA GLU A 603 9.36 9.76 36.93
C GLU A 603 9.15 8.28 37.32
N GLY A 604 10.16 7.45 37.10
CA GLY A 604 10.15 6.03 37.46
C GLY A 604 10.92 5.12 36.50
N PHE A 605 11.25 5.58 35.30
CA PHE A 605 12.01 4.80 34.31
C PHE A 605 13.49 4.61 34.74
N ASP A 606 13.86 3.39 35.13
CA ASP A 606 15.25 2.99 35.41
C ASP A 606 15.80 2.13 34.25
N PRO A 607 16.60 2.71 33.33
CA PRO A 607 17.17 1.98 32.20
C PRO A 607 18.27 0.98 32.59
N SER A 608 18.61 0.83 33.88
CA SER A 608 19.62 -0.14 34.34
C SER A 608 19.05 -1.51 34.73
N GLY A 609 17.72 -1.69 34.68
CA GLY A 609 17.05 -2.96 35.01
C GLY A 609 17.18 -4.06 33.94
N PHE A 610 17.39 -3.70 32.67
CA PHE A 610 17.38 -4.65 31.55
C PHE A 610 18.72 -5.37 31.36
N GLY A 611 18.93 -6.41 32.18
CA GLY A 611 19.90 -7.46 31.87
C GLY A 611 19.48 -8.28 30.64
N PRO A 612 20.40 -9.00 29.97
CA PRO A 612 20.11 -9.70 28.72
C PRO A 612 19.14 -10.88 28.95
N GLY A 613 17.85 -10.63 28.69
CA GLY A 613 16.73 -11.54 28.97
C GLY A 613 15.75 -11.76 27.82
N ALA A 614 15.98 -11.15 26.65
CA ALA A 614 15.17 -11.35 25.44
C ALA A 614 15.99 -12.12 24.38
N SER A 615 15.93 -13.46 24.44
CA SER A 615 16.54 -14.34 23.42
C SER A 615 15.95 -15.75 23.36
N ASP A 616 14.69 -15.94 23.79
CA ASP A 616 13.95 -17.20 23.58
C ASP A 616 12.41 -16.97 23.52
N LEU A 617 11.97 -16.26 22.49
CA LEU A 617 10.59 -16.23 21.98
C LEU A 617 10.67 -16.32 20.45
N GLY A 618 9.95 -17.21 19.76
CA GLY A 618 9.12 -18.32 20.25
C GLY A 618 8.76 -19.28 19.12
N SER A 619 9.75 -20.01 18.56
CA SER A 619 9.65 -20.68 17.26
C SER A 619 8.49 -21.70 17.08
N THR A 620 7.39 -21.25 16.49
CA THR A 620 6.25 -22.07 16.02
C THR A 620 6.56 -22.86 14.73
N SER A 621 7.73 -22.70 14.14
CA SER A 621 8.18 -23.45 12.95
C SER A 621 8.64 -24.89 13.21
N ASN A 622 8.60 -25.38 14.46
CA ASN A 622 9.18 -26.67 14.87
C ASN A 622 8.61 -27.90 14.12
N THR A 623 7.34 -27.90 13.71
CA THR A 623 6.74 -28.97 12.89
C THR A 623 7.30 -28.98 11.46
N ALA A 624 7.42 -27.81 10.82
CA ALA A 624 8.02 -27.67 9.49
C ALA A 624 9.52 -27.98 9.52
N GLN A 625 10.24 -27.45 10.52
CA GLN A 625 11.66 -27.74 10.72
C GLN A 625 11.92 -29.23 10.95
N THR A 626 11.14 -29.92 11.79
CA THR A 626 11.35 -31.36 12.02
C THR A 626 11.01 -32.21 10.78
N ALA A 627 9.97 -31.87 10.01
CA ALA A 627 9.68 -32.53 8.73
C ALA A 627 10.82 -32.35 7.72
N ASN A 628 11.32 -31.12 7.56
CA ASN A 628 12.45 -30.81 6.67
C ASN A 628 13.75 -31.46 7.15
N LEU A 629 14.06 -31.45 8.45
CA LEU A 629 15.21 -32.16 9.03
C LEU A 629 15.13 -33.68 8.80
N ILE A 630 13.95 -34.29 8.85
CA ILE A 630 13.75 -35.71 8.51
C ILE A 630 14.04 -35.96 7.02
N MET A 631 13.51 -35.13 6.12
CA MET A 631 13.77 -35.26 4.68
C MET A 631 15.24 -35.03 4.33
N TYR A 632 15.87 -33.98 4.85
CA TYR A 632 17.30 -33.74 4.67
C TYR A 632 18.14 -34.85 5.30
N ALA A 633 17.77 -35.41 6.46
CA ALA A 633 18.46 -36.56 7.03
C ALA A 633 18.35 -37.81 6.14
N VAL A 634 17.19 -38.09 5.53
CA VAL A 634 17.02 -39.22 4.59
C VAL A 634 17.87 -39.02 3.33
N CYS A 635 17.89 -37.81 2.75
CA CYS A 635 18.73 -37.46 1.61
C CYS A 635 20.23 -37.53 1.97
N LEU A 636 20.64 -37.01 3.13
CA LEU A 636 22.03 -37.04 3.58
C LEU A 636 22.48 -38.48 3.89
N LEU A 637 21.63 -39.31 4.52
CA LEU A 637 21.93 -40.72 4.81
C LEU A 637 22.05 -41.57 3.55
N THR A 638 21.24 -41.31 2.52
CA THR A 638 21.35 -42.04 1.23
C THR A 638 22.62 -41.63 0.47
N ILE A 639 22.95 -40.33 0.43
CA ILE A 639 24.21 -39.83 -0.16
C ILE A 639 25.44 -40.35 0.61
N LEU A 640 25.45 -40.23 1.95
CA LEU A 640 26.52 -40.74 2.81
C LEU A 640 26.64 -42.28 2.72
N GLY A 641 25.54 -43.00 2.58
CA GLY A 641 25.53 -44.44 2.31
C GLY A 641 26.28 -44.79 1.02
N GLY A 642 26.01 -44.05 -0.07
CA GLY A 642 26.74 -44.20 -1.33
C GLY A 642 28.24 -43.88 -1.20
N ILE A 643 28.58 -42.79 -0.51
CA ILE A 643 29.98 -42.36 -0.29
C ILE A 643 30.74 -43.36 0.59
N LEU A 644 30.15 -43.82 1.70
CA LEU A 644 30.75 -44.82 2.60
C LEU A 644 30.94 -46.16 1.90
N PHE A 645 29.98 -46.59 1.08
CA PHE A 645 30.12 -47.79 0.25
C PHE A 645 31.31 -47.68 -0.72
N ALA A 646 31.42 -46.56 -1.45
CA ALA A 646 32.55 -46.29 -2.33
C ALA A 646 33.91 -46.22 -1.58
N ALA A 647 33.93 -45.61 -0.39
CA ALA A 647 35.12 -45.49 0.45
C ALA A 647 35.61 -46.84 1.00
N PHE A 648 34.68 -47.69 1.50
CA PHE A 648 35.01 -49.05 1.94
C PHE A 648 35.50 -49.93 0.79
N TYR A 649 34.92 -49.79 -0.41
CA TYR A 649 35.36 -50.50 -1.60
C TYR A 649 36.79 -50.10 -2.00
N ARG A 650 37.11 -48.79 -2.00
CA ARG A 650 38.47 -48.29 -2.23
C ARG A 650 39.47 -48.76 -1.16
N ARG A 651 39.07 -48.83 0.13
CA ARG A 651 39.96 -49.32 1.21
C ARG A 651 40.31 -50.81 1.09
N ARG A 652 39.38 -51.68 0.67
CA ARG A 652 39.68 -53.11 0.43
C ARG A 652 40.66 -53.32 -0.74
N SER A 653 40.71 -52.41 -1.71
CA SER A 653 41.62 -52.49 -2.87
C SER A 653 43.12 -52.32 -2.53
N LYS A 654 43.49 -51.95 -1.30
CA LYS A 654 44.90 -51.78 -0.87
C LYS A 654 45.50 -52.95 -0.08
N TYR A 655 44.71 -53.99 0.24
CA TYR A 655 45.14 -55.12 1.08
C TYR A 655 45.11 -56.49 0.39
N VAL A 656 45.05 -56.51 -0.95
CA VAL A 656 45.31 -57.70 -1.76
C VAL A 656 46.40 -57.32 -2.77
N LYS A 657 47.56 -57.97 -2.65
CA LYS A 657 48.75 -57.75 -3.47
C LYS A 657 49.27 -59.11 -3.95
#